data_AF-A0ABD2JI69-F1
#
_entry.id   AF-A0ABD2JI69-F1
#
_cell.length_a   1.000
_cell.length_b   1.000
_cell.length_c   1.000
_cell.angle_alpha   90.00
_cell.angle_beta   90.00
_cell.angle_gamma   90.00
#
_symmetry.space_group_name_H-M   'P 1'
#
loop_
_entity.id
_entity.type
_entity.pdbx_description
1 polymer ?
#
loop_
_entity_poly.entity_id
_entity_poly.type
_entity_poly.pdbx_seq_one_letter_code
_entity_poly.pdbx_strand_id
1 'polypeptide(L)'
;MNGGGSNNSFLCVIFDCNAYNWGCVVAERGVSTLNETVSALIALCNAHNFSSLGNRLLLLAKGAKQQEKKLFTNERITAKELTNFGPAIEEIIHQILAKNVSAEESPSNLSSALSLSICAFQRFKKQFPSSFGHVVFINLSEQFTSEQNALLNLFFASRQYSLHFHVASFHKTVPILQQASDITGGSYMYIDNTKLLAHKLLCHCICGYQNGPSPFGRSISRDIDYRAKCHCHDQLIDIGWTCSVCLAITCNCVPFCKICNAVFPRPSAPNMNVSDEEIRFSRTVRHLNQRLFFGLLSQFSGNIAVVWDGKAMTTQFDMIVTPKLLQEHNVTKNYKLELVAQPDTQHVVYLIYATRQSVLLLLRNWLHKLPDDDLRLHHVVFIPDASLTLRQQLREDQRVWDRLQSVDSLPLHWFPTEQHKLLTMELPQLVAQLVLNGDWNFLFRCATAIRQLEQLIIGSDGALTMRCKGEWSARIVDMCRKIRDDPNEKKLPLETDFFPSIHGLRAVTEIVVVDRWVDPLSPMVQQLTFGGACDELLAIDSKGRLRVPLADFEEREDQTETAQQSDSEEMKELNLHDKVYEQLQDLHVNQVANKIRVVVNELKEEEQQREKLASLAEYKKFVSKLPSIVEKRKSVGNFTRLAGLLQRRLIDEFFTGILRCEQDILKNAQPDKVIPFIENAIIERRDKVSILRLIAIQSMYSKGLKPFVLHSYAKLLVQSYGFSMLKWLLKLQIAGIIRDDISESKIEVRYPTPNFGQIAGRIYGKNYAEVDELRRTGQIRGVSLIVRLIEEGPRTNWAEFTTVGPKNAKMSTSHSSANITDHKNGKSDQLTLVFVVGGLTRSEMSMLNQLSNILCCTSSFINGGTFLNSLS
;
A
#
# COMPACT_ATOMS: atom_id res chain seq x y z
N MET A 1 -20.38 -11.31 55.77
CA MET A 1 -20.51 -9.93 55.25
C MET A 1 -19.11 -9.42 54.93
N ASN A 2 -18.61 -9.64 53.70
CA ASN A 2 -17.26 -9.25 53.28
C ASN A 2 -17.34 -8.12 52.23
N GLY A 3 -16.92 -6.92 52.65
CA GLY A 3 -16.14 -5.95 51.88
C GLY A 3 -16.66 -5.48 50.52
N GLY A 4 -17.65 -4.57 50.51
CA GLY A 4 -17.76 -3.60 49.42
C GLY A 4 -16.52 -2.71 49.43
N GLY A 5 -15.73 -2.73 48.34
CA GLY A 5 -14.49 -1.96 48.24
C GLY A 5 -14.73 -0.46 48.40
N SER A 6 -14.15 0.15 49.44
CA SER A 6 -14.14 1.59 49.61
C SER A 6 -13.23 2.23 48.55
N ASN A 7 -13.82 2.97 47.61
CA ASN A 7 -13.10 3.75 46.60
C ASN A 7 -12.42 4.96 47.27
N ASN A 8 -11.20 4.77 47.80
CA ASN A 8 -10.37 5.87 48.30
C ASN A 8 -9.77 6.66 47.12
N SER A 9 -9.82 7.99 47.20
CA SER A 9 -9.41 8.90 46.12
C SER A 9 -8.49 10.01 46.63
N PHE A 10 -7.59 10.45 45.76
CA PHE A 10 -6.63 11.52 46.04
C PHE A 10 -7.01 12.79 45.28
N LEU A 11 -7.12 13.92 45.97
CA LEU A 11 -7.31 15.22 45.35
C LEU A 11 -6.15 16.14 45.72
N CYS A 12 -5.50 16.71 44.71
CA CYS A 12 -4.56 17.81 44.90
C CYS A 12 -5.11 19.08 44.27
N VAL A 13 -5.15 20.17 45.04
CA VAL A 13 -5.53 21.49 44.55
C VAL A 13 -4.28 22.36 44.51
N ILE A 14 -3.98 22.94 43.34
CA ILE A 14 -2.89 23.89 43.17
C ILE A 14 -3.50 25.28 42.99
N PHE A 15 -3.28 26.15 43.96
CA PHE A 15 -3.75 27.53 43.95
C PHE A 15 -2.60 28.47 43.58
N ASP A 16 -2.86 29.40 42.66
CA ASP A 16 -1.89 30.43 42.30
C ASP A 16 -1.89 31.53 43.35
N CYS A 17 -0.77 31.73 44.04
CA CYS A 17 -0.60 32.73 45.11
C CYS A 17 0.08 34.01 44.60
N ASN A 18 0.17 34.22 43.28
CA ASN A 18 0.72 35.45 42.74
C ASN A 18 -0.31 36.59 42.83
N ALA A 19 -0.06 37.54 43.73
CA ALA A 19 -0.95 38.69 43.98
C ALA A 19 -1.09 39.62 42.76
N TYR A 20 -0.05 39.73 41.90
CA TYR A 20 -0.10 40.55 40.69
C TYR A 20 -1.13 40.01 39.69
N ASN A 21 -1.10 38.70 39.41
CA ASN A 21 -2.03 38.04 38.48
C ASN A 21 -3.48 38.09 38.98
N TRP A 22 -3.68 37.93 40.30
CA TRP A 22 -5.00 38.13 40.91
C TRP A 22 -5.47 39.58 40.80
N GLY A 23 -4.58 40.56 40.93
CA GLY A 23 -4.88 41.98 40.71
C GLY A 23 -5.41 42.25 39.31
N CYS A 24 -4.78 41.70 38.27
CA CYS A 24 -5.24 41.81 36.89
C CYS A 24 -6.64 41.19 36.69
N VAL A 25 -6.85 39.97 37.21
CA VAL A 25 -8.15 39.28 37.09
C VAL A 25 -9.26 40.00 37.85
N VAL A 26 -8.96 40.57 39.03
CA VAL A 26 -9.91 41.38 39.82
C VAL A 26 -10.23 42.69 39.10
N ALA A 27 -9.25 43.33 38.44
CA ALA A 27 -9.48 44.53 37.65
C ALA A 27 -10.40 44.26 36.45
N GLU A 28 -10.26 43.09 35.80
CA GLU A 28 -11.09 42.71 34.65
C GLU A 28 -12.50 42.24 35.02
N ARG A 29 -12.66 41.51 36.13
CA ARG A 29 -13.88 40.74 36.43
C ARG A 29 -14.58 41.12 37.73
N GLY A 30 -13.99 42.03 38.49
CA GLY A 30 -14.56 42.57 39.73
C GLY A 30 -14.02 41.92 41.00
N VAL A 31 -14.19 42.64 42.12
CA VAL A 31 -13.59 42.35 43.44
C VAL A 31 -14.09 41.03 44.05
N SER A 32 -15.29 40.56 43.70
CA SER A 32 -15.83 39.30 44.24
C SER A 32 -15.17 38.05 43.64
N THR A 33 -14.44 38.17 42.54
CA THR A 33 -13.85 37.04 41.79
C THR A 33 -12.94 36.14 42.64
N LEU A 34 -12.09 36.74 43.47
CA LEU A 34 -11.18 35.99 44.35
C LEU A 34 -11.96 35.18 45.39
N ASN A 35 -12.87 35.84 46.11
CA ASN A 35 -13.65 35.21 47.18
C ASN A 35 -14.58 34.12 46.63
N GLU A 36 -15.20 34.35 45.47
CA GLU A 36 -16.01 33.34 44.77
C GLU A 36 -15.17 32.13 44.36
N THR A 37 -13.93 32.34 43.89
CA THR A 37 -13.03 31.26 43.49
C THR A 37 -12.54 30.45 44.69
N VAL A 38 -12.16 31.11 45.79
CA VAL A 38 -11.77 30.44 47.04
C VAL A 38 -12.94 29.64 47.61
N SER A 39 -14.14 30.22 47.61
CA SER A 39 -15.37 29.52 48.04
C SER A 39 -15.64 28.27 47.21
N ALA A 40 -15.45 28.34 45.89
CA ALA A 40 -15.63 27.19 45.00
C ALA A 40 -14.63 26.05 45.28
N LEU A 41 -13.38 26.38 45.59
CA LEU A 41 -12.37 25.39 45.97
C LEU A 41 -12.68 24.75 47.33
N ILE A 42 -13.10 25.55 48.32
CA ILE A 42 -13.50 25.04 49.63
C ILE A 42 -14.66 24.05 49.47
N ALA A 43 -15.66 24.38 48.65
CA ALA A 43 -16.78 23.49 48.35
C ALA A 43 -16.31 22.15 47.74
N LEU A 44 -15.37 22.18 46.78
CA LEU A 44 -14.78 20.98 46.18
C LEU A 44 -14.02 20.14 47.22
N CYS A 45 -13.15 20.76 47.99
CA CYS A 45 -12.33 20.08 49.01
C CYS A 45 -13.20 19.43 50.09
N ASN A 46 -14.23 20.13 50.55
CA ASN A 46 -15.20 19.59 51.51
C ASN A 46 -15.94 18.39 50.91
N ALA A 47 -16.49 18.54 49.70
CA ALA A 47 -17.21 17.45 49.05
C ALA A 47 -16.33 16.21 48.83
N HIS A 48 -15.05 16.39 48.47
CA HIS A 48 -14.08 15.31 48.37
C HIS A 48 -13.83 14.62 49.73
N ASN A 49 -13.56 15.39 50.79
CA ASN A 49 -13.33 14.81 52.12
C ASN A 49 -14.59 14.12 52.70
N PHE A 50 -15.80 14.63 52.41
CA PHE A 50 -17.06 14.00 52.85
C PHE A 50 -17.42 12.74 52.06
N SER A 51 -16.87 12.55 50.85
CA SER A 51 -17.20 11.40 50.01
C SER A 51 -16.65 10.07 50.53
N SER A 52 -15.52 10.07 51.25
CA SER A 52 -14.97 8.89 51.92
C SER A 52 -13.95 9.29 52.97
N LEU A 53 -13.97 8.61 54.12
CA LEU A 53 -12.99 8.79 55.20
C LEU A 53 -11.56 8.40 54.81
N GLY A 54 -11.38 7.61 53.74
CA GLY A 54 -10.07 7.24 53.20
C GLY A 54 -9.53 8.19 52.14
N ASN A 55 -10.27 9.26 51.81
CA ASN A 55 -9.83 10.25 50.83
C ASN A 55 -8.67 11.09 51.38
N ARG A 56 -7.74 11.45 50.48
CA ARG A 56 -6.61 12.31 50.79
C ARG A 56 -6.71 13.61 50.02
N LEU A 57 -6.45 14.72 50.72
CA LEU A 57 -6.42 16.07 50.17
C LEU A 57 -5.05 16.70 50.38
N LEU A 58 -4.52 17.31 49.32
CA LEU A 58 -3.28 18.09 49.33
C LEU A 58 -3.49 19.45 48.67
N LEU A 59 -3.30 20.54 49.41
CA LEU A 59 -3.36 21.90 48.87
C LEU A 59 -1.94 22.44 48.70
N LEU A 60 -1.59 22.87 47.49
CA LEU A 60 -0.28 23.41 47.13
C LEU A 60 -0.39 24.86 46.64
N ALA A 61 0.63 25.66 46.96
CA ALA A 61 0.79 27.01 46.44
C ALA A 61 1.68 27.03 45.19
N LYS A 62 1.24 27.73 44.14
CA LYS A 62 2.05 28.14 42.98
C LYS A 62 2.47 29.59 43.16
N GLY A 63 3.71 29.94 42.81
CA GLY A 63 4.16 31.33 42.70
C GLY A 63 4.58 32.06 43.99
N ALA A 64 4.52 31.44 45.17
CA ALA A 64 5.03 32.07 46.40
C ALA A 64 6.57 32.03 46.43
N LYS A 65 7.23 33.13 46.81
CA LYS A 65 8.68 33.17 47.13
C LYS A 65 9.05 32.39 48.41
N GLN A 66 8.11 31.64 48.99
CA GLN A 66 8.25 30.95 50.26
C GLN A 66 8.87 29.54 50.11
N GLN A 67 9.58 29.11 51.17
CA GLN A 67 10.18 27.78 51.27
C GLN A 67 9.12 26.67 51.43
N GLU A 68 7.94 26.97 51.98
CA GLU A 68 6.85 26.00 52.18
C GLU A 68 5.78 26.11 51.10
N LYS A 69 5.77 25.16 50.15
CA LYS A 69 4.78 25.08 49.06
C LYS A 69 3.51 24.31 49.42
N LYS A 70 3.44 23.72 50.61
CA LYS A 70 2.30 22.92 51.09
C LYS A 70 1.44 23.77 52.01
N LEU A 71 0.22 24.06 51.59
CA LEU A 71 -0.74 24.87 52.35
C LEU A 71 -1.56 24.01 53.32
N PHE A 72 -1.90 22.78 52.90
CA PHE A 72 -2.66 21.85 53.72
C PHE A 72 -2.44 20.41 53.26
N THR A 73 -2.39 19.46 54.19
CA THR A 73 -2.37 18.03 53.88
C THR A 73 -3.18 17.25 54.89
N ASN A 74 -3.96 16.28 54.40
CA ASN A 74 -4.88 15.51 55.23
C ASN A 74 -4.41 14.07 55.42
N GLU A 75 -3.31 13.89 56.17
CA GLU A 75 -2.72 12.56 56.42
C GLU A 75 -3.41 11.81 57.58
N ARG A 76 -4.19 12.48 58.43
CA ARG A 76 -5.11 11.90 59.43
C ARG A 76 -6.24 12.90 59.72
N ILE A 77 -7.49 12.57 59.43
CA ILE A 77 -8.63 13.45 59.71
C ILE A 77 -9.16 13.22 61.12
N THR A 78 -9.28 14.27 61.92
CA THR A 78 -10.19 14.30 63.08
C THR A 78 -11.47 15.08 62.76
N ALA A 79 -12.61 14.72 63.38
CA ALA A 79 -13.91 15.35 63.11
C ALA A 79 -13.95 16.88 63.38
N LYS A 80 -13.03 17.39 64.24
CA LYS A 80 -12.84 18.83 64.49
C LYS A 80 -12.15 19.56 63.34
N GLU A 81 -11.27 18.90 62.58
CA GLU A 81 -10.54 19.52 61.47
C GLU A 81 -11.41 19.67 60.21
N LEU A 82 -12.41 18.79 60.02
CA LEU A 82 -13.37 18.88 58.92
C LEU A 82 -14.32 20.08 59.03
N THR A 83 -14.69 20.48 60.25
CA THR A 83 -15.67 21.57 60.49
C THR A 83 -15.04 22.96 60.40
N ASN A 84 -13.75 23.10 60.72
CA ASN A 84 -13.00 24.36 60.66
C ASN A 84 -12.15 24.54 59.38
N PHE A 85 -12.24 23.62 58.42
CA PHE A 85 -11.41 23.61 57.21
C PHE A 85 -11.59 24.86 56.33
N GLY A 86 -12.83 25.30 56.09
CA GLY A 86 -13.13 26.43 55.22
C GLY A 86 -12.52 27.76 55.68
N PRO A 87 -12.85 28.23 56.90
CA PRO A 87 -12.32 29.48 57.43
C PRO A 87 -10.79 29.50 57.54
N ALA A 88 -10.18 28.36 57.90
CA ALA A 88 -8.73 28.25 58.05
C ALA A 88 -7.98 28.44 56.71
N ILE A 89 -8.50 27.88 55.61
CA ILE A 89 -7.89 28.05 54.29
C ILE A 89 -8.08 29.45 53.74
N GLU A 90 -9.25 30.03 53.94
CA GLU A 90 -9.53 31.41 53.55
C GLU A 90 -8.53 32.36 54.23
N GLU A 91 -8.30 32.19 55.54
CA GLU A 91 -7.30 32.96 56.28
C GLU A 91 -5.87 32.75 55.76
N ILE A 92 -5.46 31.50 55.51
CA ILE A 92 -4.13 31.17 54.96
C ILE A 92 -3.91 31.83 53.59
N ILE A 93 -4.90 31.74 52.69
CA ILE A 93 -4.80 32.31 51.35
C ILE A 93 -4.71 33.83 51.42
N HIS A 94 -5.55 34.49 52.22
CA HIS A 94 -5.50 35.94 52.38
C HIS A 94 -4.18 36.41 53.00
N GLN A 95 -3.65 35.70 54.00
CA GLN A 95 -2.34 36.02 54.59
C GLN A 95 -1.19 35.88 53.59
N ILE A 96 -1.22 34.87 52.71
CA ILE A 96 -0.19 34.63 51.70
C ILE A 96 -0.26 35.68 50.58
N LEU A 97 -1.46 36.03 50.13
CA LEU A 97 -1.64 37.08 49.12
C LEU A 97 -1.20 38.44 49.65
N ALA A 98 -1.53 38.77 50.91
CA ALA A 98 -1.08 39.99 51.56
C ALA A 98 0.45 40.08 51.73
N LYS A 99 1.13 38.95 51.95
CA LYS A 99 2.59 38.88 52.06
C LYS A 99 3.35 38.93 50.72
N ASN A 100 2.70 38.58 49.61
CA ASN A 100 3.31 38.48 48.28
C ASN A 100 2.90 39.60 47.30
N VAL A 101 2.46 40.75 47.82
CA VAL A 101 2.16 41.93 46.99
C VAL A 101 3.45 42.39 46.31
N SER A 102 3.48 42.28 44.99
CA SER A 102 4.61 42.70 44.16
C SER A 102 4.08 43.39 42.90
N ALA A 103 4.86 44.34 42.37
CA ALA A 103 4.50 45.14 41.20
C ALA A 103 4.85 44.46 39.86
N GLU A 104 5.57 43.34 39.88
CA GLU A 104 6.09 42.65 38.69
C GLU A 104 5.56 41.21 38.59
N GLU A 105 5.37 40.74 37.35
CA GLU A 105 4.99 39.35 37.08
C GLU A 105 6.16 38.41 37.38
N SER A 106 5.94 37.44 38.27
CA SER A 106 6.92 36.38 38.56
C SER A 106 6.75 35.18 37.61
N PRO A 107 7.84 34.49 37.20
CA PRO A 107 7.76 33.34 36.31
C PRO A 107 6.96 32.19 36.95
N SER A 108 6.23 31.44 36.13
CA SER A 108 5.46 30.29 36.59
C SER A 108 6.39 29.21 37.16
N ASN A 109 6.15 28.78 38.40
CA ASN A 109 6.82 27.64 39.05
C ASN A 109 5.92 26.39 39.09
N LEU A 110 5.13 26.17 38.03
CA LEU A 110 4.09 25.14 38.00
C LEU A 110 4.70 23.73 37.98
N SER A 111 5.80 23.55 37.24
CA SER A 111 6.52 22.27 37.15
C SER A 111 6.90 21.71 38.53
N SER A 112 7.32 22.59 39.44
CA SER A 112 7.73 22.23 40.80
C SER A 112 6.56 21.78 41.68
N ALA A 113 5.41 22.46 41.60
CA ALA A 113 4.20 22.09 42.34
C ALA A 113 3.63 20.75 41.84
N LEU A 114 3.62 20.56 40.51
CA LEU A 114 3.18 19.32 39.89
C LEU A 114 4.08 18.13 40.24
N SER A 115 5.39 18.35 40.33
CA SER A 115 6.33 17.30 40.76
C SER A 115 6.03 16.85 42.19
N LEU A 116 5.73 17.79 43.10
CA LEU A 116 5.31 17.47 44.47
C LEU A 116 3.97 16.72 44.52
N SER A 117 2.99 17.11 43.71
CA SER A 117 1.69 16.42 43.66
C SER A 117 1.82 14.98 43.18
N ILE A 118 2.64 14.74 42.15
CA ILE A 118 2.89 13.39 41.63
C ILE A 118 3.59 12.52 42.68
N CYS A 119 4.61 13.05 43.35
CA CYS A 119 5.30 12.34 44.43
C CYS A 119 4.37 11.99 45.60
N ALA A 120 3.50 12.91 46.01
CA ALA A 120 2.52 12.66 47.06
C ALA A 120 1.49 11.59 46.63
N PHE A 121 1.00 11.68 45.41
CA PHE A 121 0.08 10.68 44.86
C PHE A 121 0.72 9.30 44.72
N GLN A 122 2.00 9.20 44.33
CA GLN A 122 2.69 7.92 44.29
C GLN A 122 2.78 7.25 45.67
N ARG A 123 2.98 8.03 46.75
CA ARG A 123 2.93 7.49 48.13
C ARG A 123 1.55 6.97 48.47
N PHE A 124 0.51 7.70 48.09
CA PHE A 124 -0.88 7.27 48.29
C PHE A 124 -1.22 6.01 47.47
N LYS A 125 -0.82 5.95 46.20
CA LYS A 125 -1.06 4.81 45.31
C LYS A 125 -0.33 3.54 45.76
N LYS A 126 0.83 3.67 46.43
CA LYS A 126 1.49 2.53 47.10
C LYS A 126 0.65 1.97 48.25
N GLN A 127 -0.11 2.80 48.95
CA GLN A 127 -1.03 2.37 50.02
C GLN A 127 -2.35 1.84 49.47
N PHE A 128 -2.83 2.40 48.35
CA PHE A 128 -4.09 2.02 47.69
C PHE A 128 -3.89 1.81 46.17
N PRO A 129 -3.53 0.58 45.73
CA PRO A 129 -3.13 0.32 44.35
C PRO A 129 -4.20 0.59 43.29
N SER A 130 -5.47 0.37 43.64
CA SER A 130 -6.63 0.55 42.75
C SER A 130 -7.21 1.97 42.75
N SER A 131 -6.55 2.93 43.40
CA SER A 131 -7.03 4.32 43.50
C SER A 131 -6.63 5.17 42.29
N PHE A 132 -7.48 6.14 41.97
CA PHE A 132 -7.22 7.21 41.01
C PHE A 132 -7.02 8.54 41.73
N GLY A 133 -6.37 9.49 41.06
CA GLY A 133 -6.09 10.81 41.61
C GLY A 133 -6.55 11.92 40.68
N HIS A 134 -6.95 13.05 41.27
CA HIS A 134 -7.28 14.27 40.57
C HIS A 134 -6.33 15.38 41.01
N VAL A 135 -5.84 16.15 40.04
CA VAL A 135 -5.15 17.41 40.30
C VAL A 135 -5.97 18.52 39.67
N VAL A 136 -6.46 19.43 40.50
CA VAL A 136 -7.20 20.62 40.08
C VAL A 136 -6.28 21.81 40.21
N PHE A 137 -6.13 22.59 39.15
CA PHE A 137 -5.36 23.83 39.24
C PHE A 137 -6.09 24.99 38.57
N ILE A 138 -6.02 26.13 39.23
CA ILE A 138 -6.56 27.39 38.72
C ILE A 138 -5.44 28.15 38.03
N ASN A 139 -5.63 28.43 36.75
CA ASN A 139 -4.63 29.09 35.92
C ASN A 139 -4.99 30.55 35.65
N LEU A 140 -4.08 31.44 36.06
CA LEU A 140 -4.13 32.90 35.81
C LEU A 140 -3.13 33.35 34.72
N SER A 141 -2.17 32.49 34.34
CA SER A 141 -1.06 32.86 33.44
C SER A 141 -1.29 32.35 32.02
N GLU A 142 -0.84 33.09 31.00
CA GLU A 142 -0.96 32.67 29.59
C GLU A 142 0.31 31.99 29.06
N GLN A 143 1.48 32.30 29.62
CA GLN A 143 2.78 31.87 29.09
C GLN A 143 3.49 30.84 29.99
N PHE A 144 3.93 29.73 29.40
CA PHE A 144 4.65 28.62 30.07
C PHE A 144 5.90 28.17 29.29
N THR A 145 6.46 29.05 28.45
CA THR A 145 7.53 28.70 27.49
C THR A 145 8.79 28.14 28.13
N SER A 146 9.18 28.65 29.30
CA SER A 146 10.35 28.18 30.05
C SER A 146 10.17 26.79 30.68
N GLU A 147 8.95 26.42 31.04
CA GLU A 147 8.63 25.16 31.72
C GLU A 147 8.06 24.08 30.78
N GLN A 148 7.85 24.38 29.50
CA GLN A 148 7.10 23.53 28.56
C GLN A 148 7.60 22.08 28.51
N ASN A 149 8.91 21.86 28.40
CA ASN A 149 9.50 20.51 28.38
C ASN A 149 9.32 19.77 29.70
N ALA A 150 9.51 20.47 30.83
CA ALA A 150 9.33 19.88 32.16
C ALA A 150 7.86 19.49 32.39
N LEU A 151 6.93 20.34 31.97
CA LEU A 151 5.49 20.11 32.07
C LEU A 151 5.04 18.92 31.23
N LEU A 152 5.46 18.81 29.96
CA LEU A 152 5.13 17.66 29.11
C LEU A 152 5.60 16.35 29.73
N ASN A 153 6.84 16.30 30.23
CA ASN A 153 7.37 15.12 30.90
C ASN A 153 6.53 14.74 32.13
N LEU A 154 6.11 15.73 32.94
CA LEU A 154 5.23 15.50 34.09
C LEU A 154 3.83 15.03 33.68
N PHE A 155 3.26 15.54 32.58
CA PHE A 155 1.95 15.09 32.07
C PHE A 155 1.99 13.65 31.56
N PHE A 156 3.03 13.29 30.80
CA PHE A 156 3.22 11.92 30.34
C PHE A 156 3.46 10.95 31.51
N ALA A 157 4.26 11.35 32.51
CA ALA A 157 4.46 10.57 33.72
C ALA A 157 3.14 10.39 34.50
N SER A 158 2.37 11.46 34.70
CA SER A 158 1.11 11.43 35.45
C SER A 158 0.07 10.50 34.85
N ARG A 159 0.03 10.38 33.51
CA ARG A 159 -0.90 9.46 32.84
C ARG A 159 -0.61 7.99 33.16
N GLN A 160 0.66 7.61 33.34
CA GLN A 160 1.02 6.24 33.74
C GLN A 160 0.52 5.90 35.15
N TYR A 161 0.28 6.90 35.99
CA TYR A 161 -0.20 6.71 37.35
C TYR A 161 -1.72 6.89 37.48
N SER A 162 -2.49 7.11 36.41
CA SER A 162 -3.92 7.42 36.50
C SER A 162 -4.22 8.69 37.33
N LEU A 163 -3.36 9.70 37.19
CA LEU A 163 -3.55 11.03 37.78
C LEU A 163 -4.12 11.97 36.71
N HIS A 164 -5.34 12.47 36.93
CA HIS A 164 -6.09 13.29 35.97
C HIS A 164 -5.93 14.79 36.26
N PHE A 165 -5.59 15.60 35.25
CA PHE A 165 -5.47 17.06 35.38
C PHE A 165 -6.75 17.79 34.95
N HIS A 166 -7.39 18.45 35.91
CA HIS A 166 -8.52 19.34 35.68
C HIS A 166 -8.04 20.79 35.79
N VAL A 167 -8.20 21.54 34.70
CA VAL A 167 -7.71 22.91 34.56
C VAL A 167 -8.88 23.86 34.54
N ALA A 168 -8.90 24.82 35.45
CA ALA A 168 -9.82 25.95 35.40
C ALA A 168 -9.01 27.21 35.06
N SER A 169 -9.14 27.72 33.83
CA SER A 169 -8.35 28.86 33.37
C SER A 169 -9.22 30.09 33.13
N PHE A 170 -8.71 31.26 33.54
CA PHE A 170 -9.30 32.55 33.20
C PHE A 170 -9.01 32.99 31.76
N HIS A 171 -8.14 32.28 31.05
CA HIS A 171 -7.79 32.48 29.65
C HIS A 171 -8.49 31.44 28.77
N LYS A 172 -8.96 31.83 27.57
CA LYS A 172 -9.73 30.95 26.68
C LYS A 172 -8.93 29.78 26.13
N THR A 173 -7.68 30.01 25.74
CA THR A 173 -6.85 29.02 25.05
C THR A 173 -5.42 29.04 25.57
N VAL A 174 -5.06 28.02 26.35
CA VAL A 174 -3.67 27.78 26.77
C VAL A 174 -3.25 26.39 26.29
N PRO A 175 -2.57 26.26 25.13
CA PRO A 175 -2.35 24.97 24.45
C PRO A 175 -1.70 23.90 25.32
N ILE A 176 -0.66 24.25 26.08
CA ILE A 176 0.07 23.31 26.93
C ILE A 176 -0.80 22.72 28.06
N LEU A 177 -1.76 23.47 28.58
CA LEU A 177 -2.67 23.02 29.64
C LEU A 177 -3.86 22.25 29.06
N GLN A 178 -4.30 22.58 27.85
CA GLN A 178 -5.26 21.76 27.11
C GLN A 178 -4.66 20.38 26.78
N GLN A 179 -3.39 20.36 26.35
CA GLN A 179 -2.62 19.12 26.20
C GLN A 179 -2.51 18.36 27.53
N ALA A 180 -2.33 19.03 28.67
CA ALA A 180 -2.29 18.38 29.99
C ALA A 180 -3.59 17.61 30.30
N SER A 181 -4.74 18.24 30.07
CA SER A 181 -6.06 17.61 30.26
C SER A 181 -6.29 16.47 29.28
N ASP A 182 -5.97 16.63 28.00
CA ASP A 182 -6.14 15.58 27.00
C ASP A 182 -5.21 14.38 27.24
N ILE A 183 -3.93 14.64 27.54
CA ILE A 183 -2.94 13.61 27.84
C ILE A 183 -3.37 12.82 29.07
N THR A 184 -3.87 13.46 30.13
CA THR A 184 -4.26 12.74 31.35
C THR A 184 -5.70 12.28 31.38
N GLY A 185 -6.55 12.68 30.43
CA GLY A 185 -7.98 12.39 30.44
C GLY A 185 -8.80 13.22 31.44
N GLY A 186 -8.26 14.36 31.89
CA GLY A 186 -8.99 15.34 32.70
C GLY A 186 -9.78 16.35 31.85
N SER A 187 -10.18 17.48 32.44
CA SER A 187 -10.99 18.51 31.76
C SER A 187 -10.33 19.88 31.76
N TYR A 188 -10.41 20.58 30.64
CA TYR A 188 -10.01 21.99 30.54
C TYR A 188 -11.26 22.86 30.50
N MET A 189 -11.37 23.78 31.45
CA MET A 189 -12.55 24.62 31.66
C MET A 189 -12.15 26.09 31.57
N TYR A 190 -12.77 26.81 30.64
CA TYR A 190 -12.72 28.27 30.62
C TYR A 190 -13.67 28.81 31.69
N ILE A 191 -13.13 29.65 32.58
CA ILE A 191 -13.91 30.37 33.58
C ILE A 191 -14.51 31.58 32.87
N ASP A 192 -15.79 31.51 32.55
CA ASP A 192 -16.62 32.59 32.02
C ASP A 192 -17.32 33.34 33.16
N ASN A 193 -17.94 32.58 34.07
CA ASN A 193 -18.68 33.07 35.23
C ASN A 193 -18.19 32.34 36.49
N THR A 194 -17.61 33.11 37.42
CA THR A 194 -17.05 32.65 38.70
C THR A 194 -18.08 32.04 39.63
N LYS A 195 -19.35 32.49 39.56
CA LYS A 195 -20.46 31.92 40.36
C LYS A 195 -20.78 30.47 39.97
N LEU A 196 -20.53 30.09 38.73
CA LEU A 196 -20.74 28.72 38.23
C LEU A 196 -19.53 27.80 38.46
N LEU A 197 -18.42 28.34 38.97
CA LEU A 197 -17.16 27.60 39.10
C LEU A 197 -17.31 26.39 40.04
N ALA A 198 -17.96 26.57 41.19
CA ALA A 198 -18.19 25.49 42.15
C ALA A 198 -18.96 24.32 41.50
N HIS A 199 -20.03 24.64 40.76
CA HIS A 199 -20.81 23.64 40.03
C HIS A 199 -19.95 22.91 38.97
N LYS A 200 -19.20 23.66 38.15
CA LYS A 200 -18.32 23.09 37.12
C LYS A 200 -17.26 22.16 37.73
N LEU A 201 -16.61 22.57 38.82
CA LEU A 201 -15.59 21.75 39.49
C LEU A 201 -16.18 20.47 40.09
N LEU A 202 -17.31 20.56 40.81
CA LEU A 202 -17.97 19.40 41.42
C LEU A 202 -18.42 18.38 40.35
N CYS A 203 -19.03 18.83 39.26
CA CYS A 203 -19.50 17.95 38.19
C CYS A 203 -18.34 17.20 37.50
N HIS A 204 -17.21 17.87 37.24
CA HIS A 204 -16.09 17.26 36.52
C HIS A 204 -15.16 16.43 37.42
N CYS A 205 -15.01 16.80 38.70
CA CYS A 205 -14.06 16.16 39.61
C CYS A 205 -14.69 15.10 40.53
N ILE A 206 -16.00 15.15 40.81
CA ILE A 206 -16.66 14.23 41.75
C ILE A 206 -17.66 13.29 41.05
N CYS A 207 -18.51 13.81 40.16
CA CYS A 207 -19.62 13.03 39.60
C CYS A 207 -19.26 12.08 38.43
N GLY A 208 -18.01 12.11 37.94
CA GLY A 208 -17.72 11.70 36.56
C GLY A 208 -17.00 10.37 36.31
N TYR A 209 -16.50 9.62 37.30
CA TYR A 209 -15.47 8.61 37.01
C TYR A 209 -15.60 7.24 37.68
N GLN A 210 -16.80 6.85 38.12
CA GLN A 210 -16.97 5.51 38.66
C GLN A 210 -17.12 4.40 37.60
N ASN A 211 -17.47 4.67 36.33
CA ASN A 211 -17.54 3.64 35.27
C ASN A 211 -17.68 4.23 33.84
N GLY A 212 -16.78 5.12 33.39
CA GLY A 212 -16.78 5.62 32.00
C GLY A 212 -16.51 7.13 31.86
N PRO A 213 -16.48 7.66 30.61
CA PRO A 213 -16.39 9.10 30.39
C PRO A 213 -17.60 9.82 30.98
N SER A 214 -17.36 10.94 31.66
CA SER A 214 -18.37 11.82 32.26
C SER A 214 -19.64 11.95 31.39
N PRO A 215 -20.86 11.77 31.95
CA PRO A 215 -22.13 11.98 31.24
C PRO A 215 -22.32 13.45 30.81
N PHE A 216 -21.59 14.38 31.43
CA PHE A 216 -21.44 15.74 30.96
C PHE A 216 -20.27 15.76 29.98
N GLY A 217 -20.57 15.80 28.69
CA GLY A 217 -19.60 15.63 27.61
C GLY A 217 -18.28 16.40 27.79
N ARG A 218 -17.19 15.82 27.28
CA ARG A 218 -15.86 16.43 27.33
C ARG A 218 -15.88 17.77 26.58
N SER A 219 -15.63 18.89 27.26
CA SER A 219 -15.33 20.17 26.61
C SER A 219 -13.88 20.17 26.11
N ILE A 220 -13.57 19.32 25.14
CA ILE A 220 -12.29 19.35 24.44
C ILE A 220 -12.53 20.09 23.13
N SER A 221 -11.90 21.26 22.97
CA SER A 221 -11.81 21.94 21.68
C SER A 221 -11.24 20.95 20.66
N ARG A 222 -11.91 20.74 19.51
CA ARG A 222 -11.45 19.79 18.48
C ARG A 222 -10.13 20.20 17.83
N ASP A 223 -9.69 21.45 18.03
CA ASP A 223 -8.43 22.00 17.53
C ASP A 223 -7.42 22.22 18.68
N ILE A 224 -6.90 21.14 19.26
CA ILE A 224 -5.69 21.23 20.11
C ILE A 224 -4.48 21.15 19.19
N ASP A 225 -3.66 22.20 19.18
CA ASP A 225 -2.43 22.24 18.40
C ASP A 225 -1.34 21.38 19.08
N TYR A 226 -0.99 20.24 18.47
CA TYR A 226 0.09 19.35 18.91
C TYR A 226 1.41 19.58 18.16
N ARG A 227 1.50 20.62 17.33
CA ARG A 227 2.72 20.88 16.57
C ARG A 227 3.90 21.08 17.51
N ALA A 228 5.00 20.46 17.15
CA ALA A 228 6.23 20.55 17.91
C ALA A 228 6.86 21.91 17.69
N LYS A 229 7.27 22.58 18.77
CA LYS A 229 8.13 23.76 18.65
C LYS A 229 9.55 23.30 18.38
N CYS A 230 10.12 23.72 17.26
CA CYS A 230 11.48 23.39 16.87
C CYS A 230 12.49 24.09 17.77
N HIS A 231 13.42 23.35 18.36
CA HIS A 231 14.50 23.91 19.18
C HIS A 231 15.62 24.61 18.38
N CYS A 232 15.56 24.59 17.04
CA CYS A 232 16.53 25.33 16.22
C CYS A 232 16.17 26.81 16.05
N HIS A 233 14.88 27.12 15.95
CA HIS A 233 14.40 28.46 15.59
C HIS A 233 13.10 28.85 16.31
N ASP A 234 12.68 28.08 17.32
CA ASP A 234 11.51 28.36 18.15
C ASP A 234 10.18 28.52 17.40
N GLN A 235 10.06 27.93 16.20
CA GLN A 235 8.83 27.92 15.42
C GLN A 235 8.14 26.55 15.48
N LEU A 236 6.81 26.56 15.36
CA LEU A 236 6.02 25.33 15.25
C LEU A 236 6.31 24.65 13.91
N ILE A 237 6.50 23.33 13.93
CA ILE A 237 6.76 22.51 12.77
C ILE A 237 5.83 21.29 12.75
N ASP A 238 5.37 20.92 11.56
CA ASP A 238 4.50 19.75 11.34
C ASP A 238 5.30 18.45 11.32
N ILE A 239 6.54 18.50 10.80
CA ILE A 239 7.45 17.36 10.68
C ILE A 239 8.80 17.78 11.25
N GLY A 240 9.32 17.02 12.20
CA GLY A 240 10.59 17.28 12.87
C GLY A 240 11.29 16.02 13.33
N TRP A 241 12.60 16.11 13.52
CA TRP A 241 13.45 15.03 14.01
C TRP A 241 13.50 15.05 15.53
N THR A 242 13.17 13.93 16.17
CA THR A 242 13.09 13.84 17.63
C THR A 242 14.35 13.20 18.20
N CYS A 243 14.96 13.84 19.20
CA CYS A 243 16.06 13.27 19.98
C CYS A 243 15.57 12.04 20.78
N SER A 244 16.22 10.90 20.61
CA SER A 244 15.90 9.65 21.33
C SER A 244 16.15 9.72 22.85
N VAL A 245 16.90 10.72 23.33
CA VAL A 245 17.28 10.88 24.75
C VAL A 245 16.39 11.90 25.46
N CYS A 246 16.25 13.11 24.94
CA CYS A 246 15.51 14.20 25.59
C CYS A 246 14.23 14.63 24.86
N LEU A 247 13.87 13.94 23.78
CA LEU A 247 12.68 14.23 22.96
C LEU A 247 12.65 15.65 22.34
N ALA A 248 13.78 16.36 22.34
CA ALA A 248 13.94 17.62 21.63
C ALA A 248 13.66 17.46 20.14
N ILE A 249 12.93 18.39 19.54
CA ILE A 249 12.50 18.31 18.14
C ILE A 249 13.24 19.35 17.31
N THR A 250 13.91 18.94 16.23
CA THR A 250 14.67 19.80 15.32
C THR A 250 14.10 19.76 13.91
N CYS A 251 14.17 20.86 13.16
CA CYS A 251 13.68 20.94 11.79
C CYS A 251 14.53 20.10 10.82
N ASN A 252 15.82 19.95 11.14
CA ASN A 252 16.79 19.23 10.35
C ASN A 252 17.45 18.12 11.18
N CYS A 253 17.90 17.06 10.50
CA CYS A 253 18.69 16.00 11.10
C CYS A 253 20.04 16.59 11.53
N VAL A 254 20.34 16.51 12.83
CA VAL A 254 21.60 17.01 13.42
C VAL A 254 22.38 15.85 14.04
N PRO A 255 23.72 15.80 13.88
CA PRO A 255 24.54 14.70 14.39
C PRO A 255 24.67 14.68 15.92
N PHE A 256 24.25 15.75 16.60
CA PHE A 256 24.18 15.81 18.05
C PHE A 256 22.98 16.66 18.48
N CYS A 257 22.36 16.32 19.60
CA CYS A 257 21.28 17.10 20.18
C CYS A 257 21.83 18.35 20.89
N LYS A 258 21.39 19.55 20.51
CA LYS A 258 21.80 20.82 21.16
C LYS A 258 21.33 20.98 22.61
N ILE A 259 20.37 20.17 23.06
CA ILE A 259 19.82 20.26 24.42
C ILE A 259 20.54 19.31 25.38
N CYS A 260 20.59 18.02 25.05
CA CYS A 260 21.16 17.01 25.95
C CYS A 260 22.57 16.56 25.54
N ASN A 261 23.14 17.15 24.48
CA ASN A 261 24.45 16.79 23.91
C ASN A 261 24.61 15.31 23.55
N ALA A 262 23.49 14.59 23.35
CA ALA A 262 23.54 13.22 22.86
C ALA A 262 24.08 13.21 21.43
N VAL A 263 25.13 12.43 21.19
CA VAL A 263 25.71 12.23 19.87
C VAL A 263 24.95 11.10 19.19
N PHE A 264 24.45 11.35 17.98
CA PHE A 264 23.80 10.34 17.17
C PHE A 264 24.81 9.83 16.14
N PRO A 265 24.95 8.51 15.94
CA PRO A 265 25.73 7.99 14.83
C PRO A 265 25.15 8.57 13.53
N ARG A 266 26.01 9.07 12.63
CA ARG A 266 25.58 9.38 11.26
C ARG A 266 24.85 8.14 10.74
N PRO A 267 23.67 8.27 10.11
CA PRO A 267 23.16 7.15 9.34
C PRO A 267 24.24 6.84 8.31
N SER A 268 24.97 5.74 8.52
CA SER A 268 25.52 4.98 7.41
C SER A 268 24.36 4.83 6.43
N ALA A 269 24.62 5.04 5.13
CA ALA A 269 23.68 4.60 4.12
C ALA A 269 23.22 3.21 4.56
N PRO A 270 21.91 2.99 4.75
CA PRO A 270 21.46 1.70 5.26
C PRO A 270 22.11 0.65 4.38
N ASN A 271 22.72 -0.39 4.99
CA ASN A 271 22.93 -1.62 4.26
C ASN A 271 21.52 -2.05 3.84
N MET A 272 21.12 -1.65 2.64
CA MET A 272 19.77 -1.80 2.15
C MET A 272 19.58 -3.28 1.89
N ASN A 273 18.53 -3.85 2.48
CA ASN A 273 18.11 -5.19 2.11
C ASN A 273 17.53 -5.14 0.69
N VAL A 274 17.66 -6.23 -0.07
CA VAL A 274 17.12 -6.37 -1.44
C VAL A 274 15.64 -5.94 -1.55
N SER A 275 14.85 -6.10 -0.47
CA SER A 275 13.46 -5.66 -0.37
C SER A 275 13.27 -4.14 -0.54
N ASP A 276 14.23 -3.32 -0.09
CA ASP A 276 14.13 -1.87 -0.17
C ASP A 276 14.40 -1.36 -1.59
N GLU A 277 15.23 -2.08 -2.36
CA GLU A 277 15.54 -1.76 -3.76
C GLU A 277 14.37 -2.09 -4.69
N GLU A 278 13.65 -3.18 -4.43
CA GLU A 278 12.43 -3.57 -5.14
C GLU A 278 11.32 -2.51 -4.99
N ILE A 279 11.07 -2.08 -3.74
CA ILE A 279 10.10 -1.01 -3.44
C ILE A 279 10.50 0.28 -4.17
N ARG A 280 11.80 0.58 -4.23
CA ARG A 280 12.34 1.75 -4.91
C ARG A 280 12.15 1.68 -6.43
N PHE A 281 12.34 0.52 -7.06
CA PHE A 281 12.17 0.33 -8.50
C PHE A 281 10.76 0.72 -8.96
N SER A 282 9.74 0.14 -8.33
CA SER A 282 8.33 0.43 -8.63
C SER A 282 7.97 1.90 -8.34
N ARG A 283 8.44 2.46 -7.22
CA ARG A 283 8.20 3.87 -6.86
C ARG A 283 8.83 4.84 -7.86
N THR A 284 10.02 4.54 -8.37
CA THR A 284 10.73 5.42 -9.32
C THR A 284 9.98 5.53 -10.64
N VAL A 285 9.51 4.40 -11.17
CA VAL A 285 8.67 4.37 -12.39
C VAL A 285 7.34 5.09 -12.16
N ARG A 286 6.71 4.90 -10.99
CA ARG A 286 5.49 5.65 -10.62
C ARG A 286 5.70 7.15 -10.67
N HIS A 287 6.77 7.66 -10.07
CA HIS A 287 7.09 9.08 -10.07
C HIS A 287 7.41 9.62 -11.46
N LEU A 288 8.13 8.86 -12.30
CA LEU A 288 8.35 9.23 -13.69
C LEU A 288 7.02 9.41 -14.43
N ASN A 289 6.12 8.43 -14.32
CA ASN A 289 4.82 8.48 -14.98
C ASN A 289 3.97 9.67 -14.50
N GLN A 290 3.95 9.92 -13.18
CA GLN A 290 3.28 11.08 -12.60
C GLN A 290 3.86 12.40 -13.15
N ARG A 291 5.19 12.54 -13.20
CA ARG A 291 5.84 13.74 -13.74
C ARG A 291 5.53 13.96 -15.22
N LEU A 292 5.57 12.91 -16.04
CA LEU A 292 5.21 13.00 -17.45
C LEU A 292 3.74 13.41 -17.62
N PHE A 293 2.84 12.77 -16.88
CA PHE A 293 1.41 13.02 -16.99
C PHE A 293 1.02 14.42 -16.51
N PHE A 294 1.43 14.80 -15.30
CA PHE A 294 1.10 16.12 -14.75
C PHE A 294 1.91 17.25 -15.39
N GLY A 295 3.11 16.97 -15.92
CA GLY A 295 3.86 17.93 -16.72
C GLY A 295 3.22 18.22 -18.09
N LEU A 296 2.40 17.30 -18.62
CA LEU A 296 1.55 17.56 -19.77
C LEU A 296 0.31 18.37 -19.36
N LEU A 297 -0.38 17.96 -18.28
CA LEU A 297 -1.58 18.66 -17.82
C LEU A 297 -1.30 20.09 -17.34
N SER A 298 -0.11 20.37 -16.77
CA SER A 298 0.27 21.72 -16.31
C SER A 298 0.40 22.74 -17.44
N GLN A 299 0.46 22.30 -18.69
CA GLN A 299 0.45 23.17 -19.87
C GLN A 299 -0.93 23.78 -20.13
N PHE A 300 -1.99 23.21 -19.54
CA PHE A 300 -3.37 23.64 -19.72
C PHE A 300 -3.82 24.48 -18.52
N SER A 301 -3.99 25.79 -18.73
CA SER A 301 -4.42 26.72 -17.68
C SER A 301 -5.94 26.71 -17.54
N GLY A 302 -6.48 25.99 -16.56
CA GLY A 302 -7.92 25.99 -16.24
C GLY A 302 -8.43 24.64 -15.78
N ASN A 303 -9.75 24.48 -15.75
CA ASN A 303 -10.41 23.21 -15.42
C ASN A 303 -10.32 22.23 -16.60
N ILE A 304 -9.93 21.00 -16.30
CA ILE A 304 -9.68 19.94 -17.27
C ILE A 304 -10.72 18.83 -17.12
N ALA A 305 -11.33 18.42 -18.23
CA ALA A 305 -12.00 17.12 -18.33
C ALA A 305 -11.11 16.12 -19.04
N VAL A 306 -10.97 14.92 -18.47
CA VAL A 306 -10.24 13.81 -19.09
C VAL A 306 -11.22 12.80 -19.65
N VAL A 307 -11.02 12.40 -20.90
CA VAL A 307 -11.77 11.33 -21.59
C VAL A 307 -10.85 10.13 -21.74
N TRP A 308 -11.22 9.01 -21.12
CA TRP A 308 -10.44 7.79 -21.06
C TRP A 308 -10.87 6.77 -22.11
N ASP A 309 -9.92 6.19 -22.85
CA ASP A 309 -10.16 5.09 -23.79
C ASP A 309 -10.40 3.75 -23.07
N GLY A 310 -11.61 3.65 -22.52
CA GLY A 310 -12.16 2.47 -21.90
C GLY A 310 -11.67 2.15 -20.49
N LYS A 311 -12.24 1.08 -19.93
CA LYS A 311 -11.99 0.64 -18.54
C LYS A 311 -10.53 0.20 -18.34
N ALA A 312 -9.88 -0.34 -19.37
CA ALA A 312 -8.49 -0.77 -19.29
C ALA A 312 -7.56 0.42 -18.98
N MET A 313 -7.74 1.55 -19.68
CA MET A 313 -6.91 2.74 -19.46
C MET A 313 -7.13 3.36 -18.08
N THR A 314 -8.38 3.47 -17.62
CA THR A 314 -8.64 3.95 -16.25
C THR A 314 -7.95 3.05 -15.22
N THR A 315 -7.99 1.73 -15.44
CA THR A 315 -7.37 0.75 -14.55
C THR A 315 -5.83 0.89 -14.54
N GLN A 316 -5.22 1.17 -15.70
CA GLN A 316 -3.79 1.47 -15.83
C GLN A 316 -3.37 2.75 -15.07
N PHE A 317 -4.14 3.83 -15.26
CA PHE A 317 -3.82 5.12 -14.64
C PHE A 317 -4.01 5.12 -13.13
N ASP A 318 -4.95 4.35 -12.63
CA ASP A 318 -5.15 4.20 -11.20
C ASP A 318 -3.96 3.50 -10.50
N MET A 319 -3.04 2.82 -11.23
CA MET A 319 -1.77 2.30 -10.66
C MET A 319 -0.72 3.42 -10.44
N ILE A 320 -0.90 4.56 -11.09
CA ILE A 320 0.04 5.70 -11.06
C ILE A 320 -0.55 6.94 -10.37
N VAL A 321 -1.87 7.12 -10.38
CA VAL A 321 -2.53 8.34 -9.92
C VAL A 321 -3.77 7.99 -9.08
N THR A 322 -4.07 8.83 -8.08
CA THR A 322 -5.30 8.71 -7.28
C THR A 322 -6.33 9.78 -7.67
N PRO A 323 -7.63 9.57 -7.40
CA PRO A 323 -8.65 10.58 -7.66
C PRO A 323 -8.38 11.92 -6.96
N LYS A 324 -7.78 11.89 -5.76
CA LYS A 324 -7.38 13.11 -5.04
C LYS A 324 -6.28 13.86 -5.78
N LEU A 325 -5.26 13.15 -6.25
CA LEU A 325 -4.15 13.72 -6.99
C LEU A 325 -4.59 14.32 -8.35
N LEU A 326 -5.61 13.73 -9.00
CA LEU A 326 -6.23 14.33 -10.19
C LEU A 326 -6.88 15.68 -9.88
N GLN A 327 -7.62 15.76 -8.77
CA GLN A 327 -8.30 17.00 -8.34
C GLN A 327 -7.30 18.11 -7.99
N GLU A 328 -6.19 17.76 -7.34
CA GLU A 328 -5.08 18.69 -7.04
C GLU A 328 -4.46 19.31 -8.30
N HIS A 329 -4.57 18.64 -9.45
CA HIS A 329 -4.08 19.10 -10.75
C HIS A 329 -5.22 19.56 -11.70
N ASN A 330 -6.31 20.12 -11.14
CA ASN A 330 -7.44 20.73 -11.86
C ASN A 330 -8.23 19.79 -12.78
N VAL A 331 -8.14 18.47 -12.61
CA VAL A 331 -9.00 17.52 -13.32
C VAL A 331 -10.34 17.41 -12.58
N THR A 332 -11.35 18.11 -13.09
CA THR A 332 -12.66 18.23 -12.43
C THR A 332 -13.64 17.14 -12.85
N LYS A 333 -13.52 16.64 -14.10
CA LYS A 333 -14.46 15.65 -14.66
C LYS A 333 -13.74 14.54 -15.43
N ASN A 334 -14.31 13.33 -15.38
CA ASN A 334 -13.81 12.15 -16.06
C ASN A 334 -14.92 11.53 -16.90
N TYR A 335 -14.60 11.20 -18.15
CA TYR A 335 -15.53 10.59 -19.10
C TYR A 335 -14.93 9.34 -19.74
N LYS A 336 -15.77 8.50 -20.33
CA LYS A 336 -15.35 7.31 -21.08
C LYS A 336 -15.53 7.57 -22.57
N LEU A 337 -14.53 7.20 -23.37
CA LEU A 337 -14.53 7.42 -24.82
C LEU A 337 -15.72 6.74 -25.52
N GLU A 338 -16.17 5.60 -25.01
CA GLU A 338 -17.29 4.84 -25.56
C GLU A 338 -18.65 5.52 -25.35
N LEU A 339 -18.74 6.42 -24.35
CA LEU A 339 -19.95 7.15 -24.00
C LEU A 339 -19.92 8.53 -24.65
N VAL A 340 -21.04 8.91 -25.26
CA VAL A 340 -21.22 10.27 -25.79
C VAL A 340 -21.57 11.19 -24.63
N ALA A 341 -20.81 12.26 -24.45
CA ALA A 341 -21.06 13.26 -23.42
C ALA A 341 -20.67 14.66 -23.91
N GLN A 342 -21.20 15.69 -23.25
CA GLN A 342 -20.84 17.09 -23.49
C GLN A 342 -20.16 17.66 -22.24
N PRO A 343 -18.83 17.79 -22.23
CA PRO A 343 -18.09 18.36 -21.10
C PRO A 343 -18.30 19.87 -21.00
N ASP A 344 -18.46 20.40 -19.80
CA ASP A 344 -18.63 21.85 -19.55
C ASP A 344 -17.31 22.54 -19.14
N THR A 345 -16.18 21.85 -19.27
CA THR A 345 -14.85 22.33 -18.90
C THR A 345 -14.16 23.03 -20.06
N GLN A 346 -13.28 23.99 -19.76
CA GLN A 346 -12.52 24.73 -20.75
C GLN A 346 -11.62 23.82 -21.59
N HIS A 347 -10.88 22.91 -20.94
CA HIS A 347 -10.03 21.94 -21.62
C HIS A 347 -10.67 20.55 -21.61
N VAL A 348 -10.59 19.86 -22.74
CA VAL A 348 -11.00 18.46 -22.90
C VAL A 348 -9.82 17.66 -23.45
N VAL A 349 -9.30 16.76 -22.63
CA VAL A 349 -8.11 15.94 -22.95
C VAL A 349 -8.54 14.51 -23.22
N TYR A 350 -8.37 14.06 -24.46
CA TYR A 350 -8.66 12.71 -24.92
C TYR A 350 -7.41 11.85 -24.79
N LEU A 351 -7.38 10.96 -23.80
CA LEU A 351 -6.32 9.95 -23.64
C LEU A 351 -6.74 8.70 -24.40
N ILE A 352 -6.01 8.38 -25.48
CA ILE A 352 -6.36 7.26 -26.37
C ILE A 352 -5.18 6.34 -26.63
N TYR A 353 -5.45 5.04 -26.78
CA TYR A 353 -4.43 4.13 -27.27
C TYR A 353 -4.11 4.45 -28.73
N ALA A 354 -2.86 4.24 -29.12
CA ALA A 354 -2.45 4.34 -30.52
C ALA A 354 -2.94 3.15 -31.34
N THR A 355 -4.26 3.09 -31.57
CA THR A 355 -4.93 2.11 -32.41
C THR A 355 -5.96 2.79 -33.31
N ARG A 356 -6.23 2.19 -34.47
CA ARG A 356 -7.27 2.68 -35.39
C ARG A 356 -8.66 2.69 -34.73
N GLN A 357 -8.95 1.69 -33.89
CA GLN A 357 -10.26 1.59 -33.22
C GLN A 357 -10.49 2.75 -32.26
N SER A 358 -9.48 3.12 -31.46
CA SER A 358 -9.54 4.27 -30.54
C SER A 358 -9.77 5.58 -31.28
N VAL A 359 -9.06 5.79 -32.41
CA VAL A 359 -9.25 6.99 -33.26
C VAL A 359 -10.66 7.04 -33.83
N LEU A 360 -11.21 5.91 -34.32
CA LEU A 360 -12.58 5.87 -34.85
C LEU A 360 -13.63 6.13 -33.76
N LEU A 361 -13.42 5.62 -32.54
CA LEU A 361 -14.31 5.89 -31.41
C LEU A 361 -14.28 7.37 -31.02
N LEU A 362 -13.08 7.97 -30.94
CA LEU A 362 -12.90 9.40 -30.69
C LEU A 362 -13.64 10.25 -31.73
N LEU A 363 -13.44 9.98 -33.02
CA LEU A 363 -14.10 10.70 -34.09
C LEU A 363 -15.63 10.58 -33.99
N ARG A 364 -16.14 9.34 -33.96
CA ARG A 364 -17.57 9.05 -34.00
C ARG A 364 -18.33 9.56 -32.77
N ASN A 365 -17.79 9.38 -31.58
CA ASN A 365 -18.51 9.64 -30.34
C ASN A 365 -18.33 11.07 -29.84
N TRP A 366 -17.23 11.74 -30.20
CA TRP A 366 -16.86 13.04 -29.66
C TRP A 366 -16.66 14.08 -30.75
N LEU A 367 -15.64 13.93 -31.59
CA LEU A 367 -15.18 15.04 -32.47
C LEU A 367 -16.18 15.37 -33.60
N HIS A 368 -16.86 14.36 -34.18
CA HIS A 368 -17.90 14.57 -35.20
C HIS A 368 -19.21 15.16 -34.65
N LYS A 369 -19.37 15.16 -33.33
CA LYS A 369 -20.59 15.64 -32.65
C LYS A 369 -20.40 17.00 -31.97
N LEU A 370 -19.24 17.63 -32.15
CA LEU A 370 -18.97 18.95 -31.59
C LEU A 370 -19.88 19.99 -32.27
N PRO A 371 -20.58 20.86 -31.51
CA PRO A 371 -21.31 21.99 -32.06
C PRO A 371 -20.38 22.91 -32.87
N ASP A 372 -20.92 23.68 -33.81
CA ASP A 372 -20.09 24.59 -34.61
C ASP A 372 -19.53 25.77 -33.79
N ASP A 373 -20.28 26.21 -32.77
CA ASP A 373 -19.88 27.30 -31.86
C ASP A 373 -19.15 26.81 -30.59
N ASP A 374 -18.46 25.67 -30.68
CA ASP A 374 -17.74 25.10 -29.53
C ASP A 374 -16.45 25.87 -29.22
N LEU A 375 -16.41 26.54 -28.07
CA LEU A 375 -15.26 27.33 -27.61
C LEU A 375 -14.28 26.55 -26.72
N ARG A 376 -14.52 25.25 -26.49
CA ARG A 376 -13.65 24.42 -25.65
C ARG A 376 -12.34 24.08 -26.39
N LEU A 377 -11.27 23.89 -25.62
CA LEU A 377 -9.96 23.53 -26.14
C LEU A 377 -9.80 22.01 -26.10
N HIS A 378 -9.74 21.39 -27.29
CA HIS A 378 -9.70 19.94 -27.47
C HIS A 378 -8.26 19.45 -27.71
N HIS A 379 -7.81 18.51 -26.88
CA HIS A 379 -6.45 17.97 -26.93
C HIS A 379 -6.48 16.45 -27.09
N VAL A 380 -5.78 15.90 -28.08
CA VAL A 380 -5.65 14.44 -28.26
C VAL A 380 -4.27 14.00 -27.79
N VAL A 381 -4.20 13.00 -26.92
CA VAL A 381 -2.95 12.48 -26.38
C VAL A 381 -2.90 10.97 -26.58
N PHE A 382 -1.93 10.51 -27.37
CA PHE A 382 -1.71 9.10 -27.62
C PHE A 382 -0.85 8.45 -26.54
N ILE A 383 -1.19 7.21 -26.17
CA ILE A 383 -0.42 6.41 -25.21
C ILE A 383 0.10 5.11 -25.86
N PRO A 384 1.41 4.80 -25.76
CA PRO A 384 2.49 5.72 -25.38
C PRO A 384 2.85 6.72 -26.49
N ASP A 385 2.71 6.30 -27.74
CA ASP A 385 2.95 7.13 -28.93
C ASP A 385 2.18 6.55 -30.13
N ALA A 386 1.90 7.38 -31.13
CA ALA A 386 1.19 7.03 -32.34
C ALA A 386 2.06 7.13 -33.59
N SER A 387 1.83 6.19 -34.52
CA SER A 387 2.45 6.21 -35.84
C SER A 387 1.99 7.43 -36.64
N LEU A 388 2.81 7.82 -37.61
CA LEU A 388 2.48 8.91 -38.53
C LEU A 388 1.15 8.68 -39.25
N THR A 389 0.85 7.44 -39.63
CA THR A 389 -0.41 7.05 -40.30
C THR A 389 -1.63 7.33 -39.43
N LEU A 390 -1.57 7.04 -38.13
CA LEU A 390 -2.69 7.31 -37.21
C LEU A 390 -2.88 8.82 -37.01
N ARG A 391 -1.79 9.59 -36.96
CA ARG A 391 -1.86 11.06 -36.90
C ARG A 391 -2.45 11.65 -38.18
N GLN A 392 -2.08 11.11 -39.33
CA GLN A 392 -2.63 11.53 -40.63
C GLN A 392 -4.14 11.30 -40.72
N GLN A 393 -4.66 10.20 -40.15
CA GLN A 393 -6.11 9.95 -40.13
C GLN A 393 -6.91 11.05 -39.40
N LEU A 394 -6.37 11.62 -38.32
CA LEU A 394 -7.01 12.77 -37.66
C LEU A 394 -6.92 14.04 -38.50
N ARG A 395 -5.86 14.18 -39.31
CA ARG A 395 -5.61 15.34 -40.16
C ARG A 395 -6.42 15.33 -41.47
N GLU A 396 -6.80 14.16 -41.96
CA GLU A 396 -7.62 14.01 -43.17
C GLU A 396 -9.01 14.64 -43.01
N ASP A 397 -9.56 14.66 -41.80
CA ASP A 397 -10.81 15.35 -41.49
C ASP A 397 -10.51 16.81 -41.08
N GLN A 398 -10.44 17.69 -42.08
CA GLN A 398 -10.09 19.10 -41.88
C GLN A 398 -10.99 19.79 -40.84
N ARG A 399 -12.29 19.46 -40.81
CA ARG A 399 -13.25 20.03 -39.85
C ARG A 399 -12.87 19.67 -38.42
N VAL A 400 -12.41 18.45 -38.19
CA VAL A 400 -11.96 18.00 -36.88
C VAL A 400 -10.59 18.58 -36.55
N TRP A 401 -9.66 18.53 -37.51
CA TRP A 401 -8.28 18.99 -37.33
C TRP A 401 -8.20 20.45 -36.89
N ASP A 402 -8.99 21.33 -37.52
CA ASP A 402 -9.00 22.77 -37.21
C ASP A 402 -9.57 23.09 -35.82
N ARG A 403 -10.25 22.13 -35.18
CA ARG A 403 -10.78 22.26 -33.81
C ARG A 403 -9.85 21.70 -32.74
N LEU A 404 -8.84 20.91 -33.12
CA LEU A 404 -7.90 20.34 -32.18
C LEU A 404 -6.81 21.35 -31.86
N GLN A 405 -6.69 21.68 -30.58
CA GLN A 405 -5.64 22.57 -30.08
C GLN A 405 -4.27 21.88 -30.08
N SER A 406 -4.21 20.58 -29.76
CA SER A 406 -2.97 19.80 -29.81
C SER A 406 -3.20 18.31 -30.05
N VAL A 407 -2.18 17.66 -30.63
CA VAL A 407 -2.13 16.21 -30.86
C VAL A 407 -0.78 15.68 -30.40
N ASP A 408 -0.73 15.27 -29.14
CA ASP A 408 0.49 14.94 -28.40
C ASP A 408 0.62 13.43 -28.15
N SER A 409 1.75 13.05 -27.56
CA SER A 409 1.99 11.69 -27.06
C SER A 409 2.52 11.72 -25.65
N LEU A 410 2.10 10.74 -24.85
CA LEU A 410 2.54 10.59 -23.48
C LEU A 410 3.25 9.24 -23.32
N PRO A 411 4.60 9.21 -23.21
CA PRO A 411 5.40 7.98 -23.28
C PRO A 411 5.36 7.15 -21.99
N LEU A 412 4.16 6.75 -21.57
CA LEU A 412 3.94 5.81 -20.47
C LEU A 412 4.07 4.38 -20.99
N HIS A 413 5.22 3.76 -20.73
CA HIS A 413 5.48 2.39 -21.18
C HIS A 413 5.32 1.35 -20.08
N TRP A 414 5.69 1.68 -18.84
CA TRP A 414 5.70 0.75 -17.71
C TRP A 414 4.76 1.22 -16.62
N PHE A 415 3.92 0.32 -16.15
CA PHE A 415 3.06 0.53 -15.00
C PHE A 415 3.59 -0.30 -13.83
N PRO A 416 3.83 0.34 -12.67
CA PRO A 416 4.26 -0.37 -11.48
C PRO A 416 3.09 -1.18 -10.95
N THR A 417 3.28 -2.50 -10.89
CA THR A 417 2.31 -3.36 -10.22
C THR A 417 2.49 -3.23 -8.71
N GLU A 418 1.62 -3.92 -7.99
CA GLU A 418 1.56 -3.84 -6.54
C GLU A 418 2.52 -4.86 -5.90
N GLN A 419 2.99 -5.82 -6.70
CA GLN A 419 4.19 -6.58 -6.38
C GLN A 419 5.41 -5.69 -6.66
N HIS A 420 6.11 -5.30 -5.59
CA HIS A 420 7.24 -4.36 -5.67
C HIS A 420 8.33 -4.77 -6.67
N LYS A 421 8.46 -6.07 -6.99
CA LYS A 421 9.43 -6.61 -7.96
C LYS A 421 9.01 -6.53 -9.43
N LEU A 422 7.81 -6.03 -9.78
CA LEU A 422 7.26 -6.19 -11.13
C LEU A 422 6.71 -4.92 -11.76
N LEU A 423 7.11 -4.70 -13.01
CA LEU A 423 6.50 -3.76 -13.94
C LEU A 423 5.76 -4.48 -15.07
N THR A 424 4.67 -3.90 -15.55
CA THR A 424 3.88 -4.41 -16.68
C THR A 424 3.73 -3.31 -17.74
N MET A 425 3.70 -3.68 -19.02
CA MET A 425 3.31 -2.75 -20.09
C MET A 425 1.80 -2.71 -20.34
N GLU A 426 1.03 -3.64 -19.75
CA GLU A 426 -0.40 -3.81 -19.98
C GLU A 426 -0.79 -3.90 -21.48
N LEU A 427 -0.06 -4.73 -22.23
CA LEU A 427 -0.27 -5.02 -23.66
C LEU A 427 -0.74 -6.47 -23.90
N PRO A 428 -1.96 -6.86 -23.46
CA PRO A 428 -2.46 -8.24 -23.59
C PRO A 428 -2.60 -8.72 -25.04
N GLN A 429 -2.74 -7.82 -26.00
CA GLN A 429 -2.88 -8.11 -27.43
C GLN A 429 -1.55 -8.41 -28.14
N LEU A 430 -0.40 -8.20 -27.48
CA LEU A 430 0.91 -8.23 -28.12
C LEU A 430 1.16 -9.55 -28.88
N VAL A 431 0.87 -10.69 -28.25
CA VAL A 431 1.12 -12.00 -28.86
C VAL A 431 0.27 -12.20 -30.11
N ALA A 432 -1.03 -11.89 -30.03
CA ALA A 432 -1.94 -12.02 -31.17
C ALA A 432 -1.55 -11.12 -32.34
N GLN A 433 -1.14 -9.87 -32.07
CA GLN A 433 -0.72 -8.94 -33.11
C GLN A 433 0.57 -9.39 -33.79
N LEU A 434 1.50 -9.99 -33.07
CA LEU A 434 2.74 -10.51 -33.65
C LEU A 434 2.52 -11.79 -34.44
N VAL A 435 1.82 -12.75 -33.86
CA VAL A 435 1.72 -14.11 -34.40
C VAL A 435 0.69 -14.20 -35.52
N LEU A 436 -0.45 -13.52 -35.39
CA LEU A 436 -1.53 -13.58 -36.38
C LEU A 436 -1.41 -12.47 -37.43
N ASN A 437 -1.16 -11.24 -37.00
CA ASN A 437 -1.20 -10.07 -37.89
C ASN A 437 0.20 -9.67 -38.40
N GLY A 438 1.26 -10.12 -37.73
CA GLY A 438 2.62 -9.76 -38.10
C GLY A 438 3.01 -8.33 -37.79
N ASP A 439 2.33 -7.67 -36.86
CA ASP A 439 2.53 -6.26 -36.56
C ASP A 439 3.72 -6.05 -35.61
N TRP A 440 4.89 -5.80 -36.20
CA TRP A 440 6.14 -5.59 -35.46
C TRP A 440 6.18 -4.25 -34.70
N ASN A 441 5.20 -3.36 -34.86
CA ASN A 441 5.14 -2.13 -34.07
C ASN A 441 5.07 -2.42 -32.56
N PHE A 442 4.50 -3.56 -32.16
CA PHE A 442 4.50 -3.99 -30.76
C PHE A 442 5.90 -4.33 -30.24
N LEU A 443 6.79 -4.89 -31.07
CA LEU A 443 8.19 -5.09 -30.69
C LEU A 443 8.92 -3.75 -30.56
N PHE A 444 8.63 -2.79 -31.43
CA PHE A 444 9.20 -1.44 -31.33
C PHE A 444 8.79 -0.76 -30.01
N ARG A 445 7.51 -0.87 -29.62
CA ARG A 445 7.04 -0.39 -28.30
C ARG A 445 7.78 -1.03 -27.13
N CYS A 446 8.09 -2.32 -27.21
CA CYS A 446 8.91 -3.00 -26.21
C CYS A 446 10.35 -2.46 -26.19
N ALA A 447 10.94 -2.18 -27.36
CA ALA A 447 12.29 -1.62 -27.45
C ALA A 447 12.37 -0.20 -26.85
N THR A 448 11.41 0.68 -27.15
CA THR A 448 11.36 2.02 -26.55
C THR A 448 11.13 1.96 -25.03
N ALA A 449 10.33 0.99 -24.56
CA ALA A 449 10.11 0.76 -23.14
C ALA A 449 11.39 0.30 -22.42
N ILE A 450 12.12 -0.67 -22.95
CA ILE A 450 13.41 -1.10 -22.39
C ILE A 450 14.40 0.06 -22.39
N ARG A 451 14.44 0.85 -23.47
CA ARG A 451 15.31 2.02 -23.54
C ARG A 451 14.98 3.05 -22.48
N GLN A 452 13.70 3.30 -22.19
CA GLN A 452 13.27 4.17 -21.08
C GLN A 452 13.80 3.66 -19.73
N LEU A 453 13.73 2.35 -19.45
CA LEU A 453 14.30 1.79 -18.22
C LEU A 453 15.82 1.91 -18.18
N GLU A 454 16.50 1.65 -19.29
CA GLU A 454 17.96 1.82 -19.38
C GLU A 454 18.37 3.27 -19.07
N GLN A 455 17.73 4.27 -19.70
CA GLN A 455 17.99 5.68 -19.42
C GLN A 455 17.72 6.04 -17.95
N LEU A 456 16.69 5.44 -17.33
CA LEU A 456 16.35 5.66 -15.92
C LEU A 456 17.34 4.99 -14.95
N ILE A 457 17.95 3.88 -15.33
CA ILE A 457 18.89 3.13 -14.49
C ILE A 457 20.31 3.70 -14.56
N ILE A 458 20.85 3.89 -15.77
CA ILE A 458 22.26 4.26 -15.99
C ILE A 458 22.45 5.67 -16.58
N GLY A 459 21.37 6.39 -16.86
CA GLY A 459 21.39 7.70 -17.49
C GLY A 459 21.28 7.64 -19.02
N SER A 460 20.98 8.77 -19.65
CA SER A 460 20.66 8.83 -21.08
C SER A 460 21.80 8.36 -22.00
N ASP A 461 23.05 8.59 -21.61
CA ASP A 461 24.23 8.20 -22.42
C ASP A 461 24.81 6.83 -22.01
N GLY A 462 24.22 6.17 -21.01
CA GLY A 462 24.64 4.87 -20.52
C GLY A 462 24.13 3.69 -21.36
N ALA A 463 24.81 2.55 -21.21
CA ALA A 463 24.51 1.31 -21.91
C ALA A 463 24.71 0.11 -20.99
N LEU A 464 23.65 -0.65 -20.76
CA LEU A 464 23.67 -1.91 -20.01
C LEU A 464 23.95 -3.09 -20.94
N THR A 465 24.48 -4.17 -20.35
CA THR A 465 24.57 -5.46 -21.05
C THR A 465 23.17 -6.02 -21.23
N MET A 466 22.80 -6.34 -22.47
CA MET A 466 21.53 -6.97 -22.79
C MET A 466 21.76 -8.42 -23.19
N ARG A 467 20.99 -9.35 -22.64
CA ARG A 467 20.95 -10.75 -23.08
C ARG A 467 19.58 -11.06 -23.64
N CYS A 468 19.50 -11.81 -24.73
CA CYS A 468 18.22 -12.19 -25.32
C CYS A 468 18.13 -13.67 -25.68
N LYS A 469 16.91 -14.20 -25.59
CA LYS A 469 16.55 -15.57 -26.01
C LYS A 469 15.22 -15.56 -26.75
N GLY A 470 15.30 -15.86 -28.03
CA GLY A 470 14.17 -15.89 -28.96
C GLY A 470 14.27 -14.83 -30.06
N GLU A 471 13.42 -14.94 -31.07
CA GLU A 471 13.44 -14.08 -32.25
C GLU A 471 12.93 -12.65 -31.95
N TRP A 472 11.88 -12.51 -31.14
CA TRP A 472 11.28 -11.23 -30.77
C TRP A 472 12.26 -10.41 -29.93
N SER A 473 12.88 -11.03 -28.92
CA SER A 473 13.85 -10.42 -28.01
C SER A 473 15.13 -10.03 -28.75
N ALA A 474 15.61 -10.86 -29.68
CA ALA A 474 16.74 -10.50 -30.54
C ALA A 474 16.45 -9.22 -31.34
N ARG A 475 15.26 -9.12 -31.95
CA ARG A 475 14.83 -7.92 -32.68
C ARG A 475 14.65 -6.72 -31.76
N ILE A 476 14.09 -6.90 -30.58
CA ILE A 476 13.93 -5.84 -29.57
C ILE A 476 15.30 -5.29 -29.16
N VAL A 477 16.25 -6.15 -28.81
CA VAL A 477 17.61 -5.74 -28.43
C VAL A 477 18.33 -5.03 -29.58
N ASP A 478 18.14 -5.49 -30.82
CA ASP A 478 18.67 -4.80 -32.00
C ASP A 478 18.07 -3.39 -32.19
N MET A 479 16.75 -3.24 -32.00
CA MET A 479 16.08 -1.95 -32.04
C MET A 479 16.53 -1.03 -30.88
N CYS A 480 16.68 -1.55 -29.66
CA CYS A 480 17.22 -0.78 -28.53
C CYS A 480 18.61 -0.21 -28.86
N ARG A 481 19.47 -1.02 -29.50
CA ARG A 481 20.80 -0.58 -29.94
C ARG A 481 20.71 0.54 -30.98
N LYS A 482 19.85 0.38 -31.99
CA LYS A 482 19.63 1.38 -33.04
C LYS A 482 19.08 2.69 -32.48
N ILE A 483 18.13 2.63 -31.55
CA ILE A 483 17.57 3.82 -30.88
C ILE A 483 18.66 4.55 -30.09
N ARG A 484 19.51 3.81 -29.37
CA ARG A 484 20.64 4.38 -28.63
C ARG A 484 21.65 5.08 -29.53
N ASP A 485 21.85 4.57 -30.74
CA ASP A 485 22.79 5.13 -31.72
C ASP A 485 22.18 6.30 -32.52
N ASP A 486 20.88 6.58 -32.38
CA ASP A 486 20.21 7.66 -33.09
C ASP A 486 20.54 9.02 -32.46
N PRO A 487 21.15 9.97 -33.20
CA PRO A 487 21.45 11.30 -32.66
C PRO A 487 20.20 12.10 -32.29
N ASN A 488 19.03 11.74 -32.82
CA ASN A 488 17.76 12.39 -32.53
C ASN A 488 16.98 11.74 -31.39
N GLU A 489 17.60 10.79 -30.64
CA GLU A 489 16.95 10.15 -29.52
C GLU A 489 16.46 11.18 -28.49
N LYS A 490 15.16 11.13 -28.18
CA LYS A 490 14.58 11.93 -27.11
C LYS A 490 15.10 11.42 -25.76
N LYS A 491 15.97 12.21 -25.12
CA LYS A 491 16.46 11.92 -23.76
C LYS A 491 15.35 12.15 -22.75
N LEU A 492 15.24 11.27 -21.75
CA LEU A 492 14.35 11.52 -20.61
C LEU A 492 14.76 12.81 -19.88
N PRO A 493 13.81 13.63 -19.42
CA PRO A 493 14.07 14.85 -18.67
C PRO A 493 14.44 14.52 -17.21
N LEU A 494 15.64 13.96 -17.02
CA LEU A 494 16.25 13.59 -15.74
C LEU A 494 16.96 14.81 -15.14
N GLU A 495 16.23 15.71 -14.47
CA GLU A 495 16.86 16.80 -13.71
C GLU A 495 17.49 16.28 -12.41
N THR A 496 18.70 16.74 -12.10
CA THR A 496 19.52 16.27 -10.97
C THR A 496 18.95 16.54 -9.59
N ASP A 497 18.04 17.51 -9.46
CA ASP A 497 17.62 18.05 -8.15
C ASP A 497 16.37 17.37 -7.56
N PHE A 498 15.62 16.60 -8.35
CA PHE A 498 14.35 15.98 -7.93
C PHE A 498 14.39 14.47 -7.78
N PHE A 499 15.38 13.81 -8.36
CA PHE A 499 15.68 12.43 -8.02
C PHE A 499 16.65 12.46 -6.85
N PRO A 500 16.22 12.29 -5.58
CA PRO A 500 17.18 12.03 -4.51
C PRO A 500 18.01 10.87 -5.02
N SER A 501 19.29 11.16 -5.22
CA SER A 501 20.23 10.51 -6.13
C SER A 501 19.84 9.07 -6.42
N ILE A 502 19.83 8.67 -7.70
CA ILE A 502 19.78 7.27 -8.19
C ILE A 502 21.04 6.49 -7.74
N HIS A 503 21.44 6.63 -6.47
CA HIS A 503 22.50 5.90 -5.81
C HIS A 503 22.12 4.45 -5.51
N GLY A 504 21.01 3.90 -6.06
CA GLY A 504 20.55 2.54 -5.72
C GLY A 504 19.87 1.70 -6.80
N LEU A 505 19.60 2.18 -8.02
CA LEU A 505 19.35 1.26 -9.16
C LEU A 505 20.65 0.90 -9.91
N ARG A 506 21.79 1.49 -9.51
CA ARG A 506 23.13 1.14 -10.02
C ARG A 506 23.49 -0.34 -9.81
N ALA A 507 22.77 -1.05 -8.94
CA ALA A 507 22.92 -2.48 -8.75
C ALA A 507 22.43 -3.30 -9.97
N VAL A 508 21.54 -2.76 -10.81
CA VAL A 508 21.13 -3.43 -12.05
C VAL A 508 22.25 -3.33 -13.07
N THR A 509 22.92 -4.46 -13.34
CA THR A 509 24.07 -4.53 -14.25
C THR A 509 23.69 -4.99 -15.65
N GLU A 510 22.54 -5.64 -15.80
CA GLU A 510 22.14 -6.32 -17.02
C GLU A 510 20.62 -6.45 -17.18
N ILE A 511 20.19 -6.52 -18.43
CA ILE A 511 18.80 -6.76 -18.82
C ILE A 511 18.73 -8.07 -19.61
N VAL A 512 17.88 -9.00 -19.17
CA VAL A 512 17.62 -10.29 -19.82
C VAL A 512 16.24 -10.23 -20.45
N VAL A 513 16.17 -10.33 -21.78
CA VAL A 513 14.92 -10.28 -22.55
C VAL A 513 14.58 -11.67 -23.07
N VAL A 514 13.41 -12.20 -22.72
CA VAL A 514 12.99 -13.55 -23.09
C VAL A 514 11.66 -13.52 -23.83
N ASP A 515 11.57 -14.25 -24.94
CA ASP A 515 10.32 -14.38 -25.67
C ASP A 515 9.39 -15.38 -24.99
N ARG A 516 8.12 -15.02 -24.83
CA ARG A 516 7.06 -15.98 -24.50
C ARG A 516 7.02 -17.13 -25.49
N TRP A 517 7.36 -16.87 -26.75
CA TRP A 517 7.34 -17.87 -27.81
C TRP A 517 8.44 -18.94 -27.73
N VAL A 518 9.44 -18.75 -26.86
CA VAL A 518 10.36 -19.83 -26.46
C VAL A 518 9.62 -20.88 -25.63
N ASP A 519 8.51 -20.51 -24.98
CA ASP A 519 7.71 -21.40 -24.14
C ASP A 519 6.22 -21.04 -24.17
N PRO A 520 5.50 -21.19 -25.30
CA PRO A 520 4.04 -21.01 -25.34
C PRO A 520 3.26 -22.13 -24.61
N LEU A 521 3.92 -23.19 -24.13
CA LEU A 521 3.27 -24.31 -23.46
C LEU A 521 2.93 -23.99 -22.00
N SER A 522 3.83 -23.34 -21.26
CA SER A 522 3.62 -23.06 -19.84
C SER A 522 2.33 -22.32 -19.50
N PRO A 523 1.87 -21.31 -20.28
CA PRO A 523 0.57 -20.69 -20.05
C PRO A 523 -0.62 -21.66 -20.24
N MET A 524 -0.49 -22.71 -21.05
CA MET A 524 -1.58 -23.67 -21.27
C MET A 524 -1.80 -24.60 -20.08
N VAL A 525 -0.76 -24.82 -19.29
CA VAL A 525 -0.77 -25.68 -18.11
C VAL A 525 -1.49 -25.00 -16.95
N GLN A 526 -2.23 -25.76 -16.15
CA GLN A 526 -2.96 -25.23 -14.99
C GLN A 526 -2.00 -24.68 -13.92
N GLN A 527 -2.34 -23.50 -13.40
CA GLN A 527 -1.59 -22.82 -12.36
C GLN A 527 -2.01 -23.29 -10.97
N LEU A 528 -1.06 -23.81 -10.19
CA LEU A 528 -1.32 -24.42 -8.87
C LEU A 528 -0.69 -23.66 -7.69
N THR A 529 -0.18 -22.45 -7.94
CA THR A 529 0.07 -21.47 -6.88
C THR A 529 -1.24 -20.85 -6.43
N PHE A 530 -1.34 -20.34 -5.20
CA PHE A 530 -2.58 -19.70 -4.73
C PHE A 530 -2.95 -18.50 -5.61
N GLY A 531 -1.98 -17.65 -5.94
CA GLY A 531 -2.19 -16.49 -6.81
C GLY A 531 -2.53 -16.89 -8.24
N GLY A 532 -1.86 -17.91 -8.78
CA GLY A 532 -2.15 -18.42 -10.12
C GLY A 532 -3.50 -19.13 -10.23
N ALA A 533 -3.89 -19.91 -9.23
CA ALA A 533 -5.19 -20.57 -9.19
C ALA A 533 -6.33 -19.56 -9.01
N CYS A 534 -6.14 -18.50 -8.22
CA CYS A 534 -7.09 -17.38 -8.16
C CYS A 534 -7.26 -16.73 -9.53
N ASP A 535 -6.18 -16.53 -10.29
CA ASP A 535 -6.23 -15.95 -11.63
C ASP A 535 -6.87 -16.86 -12.67
N GLU A 536 -6.58 -18.16 -12.63
CA GLU A 536 -7.16 -19.16 -13.54
C GLU A 536 -8.67 -19.32 -13.33
N LEU A 537 -9.12 -19.40 -12.07
CA LEU A 537 -10.49 -19.80 -11.75
C LEU A 537 -11.42 -18.61 -11.47
N LEU A 538 -10.88 -17.47 -11.05
CA LEU A 538 -11.67 -16.31 -10.61
C LEU A 538 -11.32 -15.01 -11.35
N ALA A 539 -10.25 -15.01 -12.14
CA ALA A 539 -9.68 -13.86 -12.84
C ALA A 539 -9.27 -12.69 -11.93
N ILE A 540 -8.00 -12.28 -12.01
CA ILE A 540 -7.50 -11.11 -11.30
C ILE A 540 -7.34 -9.96 -12.30
N ASP A 541 -7.91 -8.80 -11.98
CA ASP A 541 -7.74 -7.62 -12.82
C ASP A 541 -6.32 -7.03 -12.70
N SER A 542 -5.96 -6.09 -13.57
CA SER A 542 -4.60 -5.52 -13.59
C SER A 542 -4.25 -4.69 -12.35
N LYS A 543 -5.23 -4.35 -11.50
CA LYS A 543 -5.00 -3.78 -10.17
C LYS A 543 -4.95 -4.84 -9.07
N GLY A 544 -4.88 -6.13 -9.36
CA GLY A 544 -4.91 -7.12 -8.29
C GLY A 544 -6.23 -7.11 -7.51
N ARG A 545 -7.37 -6.83 -8.15
CA ARG A 545 -8.69 -7.03 -7.55
C ARG A 545 -9.32 -8.29 -8.11
N LEU A 546 -10.07 -8.96 -7.25
CA LEU A 546 -10.78 -10.19 -7.55
C LEU A 546 -12.25 -10.03 -7.17
N ARG A 547 -13.16 -10.51 -8.03
CA ARG A 547 -14.61 -10.39 -7.79
C ARG A 547 -15.23 -11.79 -7.75
N VAL A 548 -15.94 -12.09 -6.67
CA VAL A 548 -16.67 -13.35 -6.50
C VAL A 548 -18.14 -13.08 -6.19
N PRO A 549 -19.07 -13.97 -6.58
CA PRO A 549 -20.46 -13.88 -6.14
C PRO A 549 -20.54 -13.83 -4.62
N LEU A 550 -21.31 -12.88 -4.07
CA LEU A 550 -21.42 -12.71 -2.62
C LEU A 550 -21.98 -13.97 -1.95
N ALA A 551 -22.95 -14.62 -2.60
CA ALA A 551 -23.56 -15.86 -2.14
C ALA A 551 -22.56 -17.02 -1.99
N ASP A 552 -21.52 -17.07 -2.84
CA ASP A 552 -20.49 -18.11 -2.75
C ASP A 552 -19.45 -17.81 -1.67
N PHE A 553 -19.39 -16.55 -1.21
CA PHE A 553 -18.35 -16.05 -0.32
C PHE A 553 -18.81 -15.92 1.14
N GLU A 554 -20.07 -15.61 1.41
CA GLU A 554 -20.62 -15.53 2.77
C GLU A 554 -21.36 -16.82 3.14
N GLU A 555 -20.97 -17.46 4.25
CA GLU A 555 -21.74 -18.56 4.81
C GLU A 555 -23.03 -17.99 5.42
N ARG A 556 -24.19 -18.32 4.85
CA ARG A 556 -25.47 -18.08 5.52
C ARG A 556 -25.61 -19.11 6.65
N GLU A 557 -25.19 -18.73 7.85
CA GLU A 557 -25.70 -19.37 9.07
C GLU A 557 -27.22 -19.09 9.11
N ASP A 558 -28.02 -20.15 9.26
CA ASP A 558 -29.49 -20.20 9.30
C ASP A 558 -30.25 -20.21 7.96
N GLN A 559 -30.52 -21.43 7.49
CA GLN A 559 -31.66 -21.73 6.62
C GLN A 559 -32.97 -21.51 7.40
N THR A 560 -33.61 -20.37 7.19
CA THR A 560 -35.08 -20.29 7.29
C THR A 560 -35.62 -20.30 5.85
N GLU A 561 -36.53 -21.22 5.56
CA GLU A 561 -37.07 -21.54 4.23
C GLU A 561 -38.00 -20.45 3.65
N THR A 562 -37.70 -19.17 3.88
CA THR A 562 -38.49 -18.04 3.36
C THR A 562 -37.57 -16.95 2.80
N ALA A 563 -36.87 -17.29 1.72
CA ALA A 563 -36.27 -16.29 0.83
C ALA A 563 -36.24 -16.80 -0.62
N GLN A 564 -37.42 -16.88 -1.23
CA GLN A 564 -37.52 -16.88 -2.68
C GLN A 564 -37.12 -15.48 -3.18
N GLN A 565 -36.18 -15.46 -4.13
CA GLN A 565 -35.86 -14.36 -5.04
C GLN A 565 -35.41 -13.03 -4.39
N SER A 566 -34.14 -12.97 -4.01
CA SER A 566 -33.37 -11.70 -4.04
C SER A 566 -32.04 -11.95 -4.75
N ASP A 567 -31.65 -11.00 -5.60
CA ASP A 567 -30.65 -11.08 -6.66
C ASP A 567 -29.37 -11.87 -6.34
N SER A 568 -29.09 -12.88 -7.17
CA SER A 568 -27.81 -13.58 -7.25
C SER A 568 -26.69 -12.74 -7.89
N GLU A 569 -26.90 -11.45 -8.13
CA GLU A 569 -25.96 -10.58 -8.88
C GLU A 569 -24.99 -9.80 -7.99
N GLU A 570 -25.16 -9.79 -6.67
CA GLU A 570 -24.26 -9.04 -5.81
C GLU A 570 -22.85 -9.68 -5.78
N MET A 571 -21.83 -8.89 -6.12
CA MET A 571 -20.44 -9.34 -6.22
C MET A 571 -19.61 -8.77 -5.08
N LYS A 572 -18.89 -9.64 -4.36
CA LYS A 572 -17.86 -9.25 -3.41
C LYS A 572 -16.58 -8.91 -4.15
N GLU A 573 -16.11 -7.68 -4.00
CA GLU A 573 -14.77 -7.27 -4.44
C GLU A 573 -13.75 -7.49 -3.31
N LEU A 574 -12.67 -8.18 -3.64
CA LEU A 574 -11.51 -8.41 -2.79
C LEU A 574 -10.31 -7.68 -3.37
N ASN A 575 -9.63 -6.92 -2.51
CA ASN A 575 -8.36 -6.30 -2.84
C ASN A 575 -7.22 -7.25 -2.44
N LEU A 576 -6.35 -7.59 -3.39
CA LEU A 576 -5.21 -8.48 -3.14
C LEU A 576 -3.95 -7.71 -2.71
N HIS A 577 -4.02 -6.38 -2.56
CA HIS A 577 -2.98 -5.56 -1.90
C HIS A 577 -3.06 -5.72 -0.39
N ASP A 578 -2.72 -6.93 0.07
CA ASP A 578 -2.90 -7.33 1.44
C ASP A 578 -1.71 -8.16 1.94
N LYS A 579 -1.24 -7.86 3.15
CA LYS A 579 -0.09 -8.52 3.78
C LYS A 579 -0.32 -10.02 4.03
N VAL A 580 -1.56 -10.45 4.15
CA VAL A 580 -1.92 -11.87 4.25
C VAL A 580 -1.84 -12.50 2.87
N TYR A 581 -2.39 -11.87 1.84
CA TYR A 581 -2.28 -12.38 0.47
C TYR A 581 -0.83 -12.51 0.01
N GLU A 582 0.02 -11.55 0.35
CA GLU A 582 1.46 -11.60 0.04
C GLU A 582 2.14 -12.86 0.56
N GLN A 583 1.73 -13.34 1.74
CA GLN A 583 2.24 -14.58 2.33
C GLN A 583 1.64 -15.86 1.73
N LEU A 584 0.54 -15.75 0.99
CA LEU A 584 -0.20 -16.89 0.45
C LEU A 584 0.00 -17.08 -1.06
N GLN A 585 0.11 -15.99 -1.83
CA GLN A 585 0.07 -15.98 -3.29
C GLN A 585 1.09 -16.94 -3.93
N ASP A 586 2.25 -17.07 -3.31
CA ASP A 586 3.37 -17.85 -3.83
C ASP A 586 3.39 -19.29 -3.33
N LEU A 587 2.45 -19.67 -2.46
CA LEU A 587 2.35 -21.03 -1.96
C LEU A 587 1.60 -21.90 -2.95
N HIS A 588 1.96 -23.19 -2.99
CA HIS A 588 1.13 -24.19 -3.65
C HIS A 588 -0.22 -24.27 -2.94
N VAL A 589 -1.32 -24.46 -3.68
CA VAL A 589 -2.70 -24.48 -3.13
C VAL A 589 -2.86 -25.41 -1.92
N ASN A 590 -2.20 -26.58 -1.92
CA ASN A 590 -2.23 -27.55 -0.81
C ASN A 590 -1.58 -27.03 0.50
N GLN A 591 -0.70 -26.03 0.43
CA GLN A 591 0.00 -25.47 1.60
C GLN A 591 -0.73 -24.29 2.23
N VAL A 592 -1.68 -23.69 1.49
CA VAL A 592 -2.40 -22.47 1.89
C VAL A 592 -3.16 -22.66 3.20
N ALA A 593 -3.88 -23.78 3.37
CA ALA A 593 -4.64 -24.05 4.59
C ALA A 593 -3.76 -24.10 5.85
N ASN A 594 -2.58 -24.72 5.74
CA ASN A 594 -1.61 -24.77 6.83
C ASN A 594 -1.04 -23.38 7.15
N LYS A 595 -0.71 -22.57 6.13
CA LYS A 595 -0.22 -21.21 6.34
C LYS A 595 -1.29 -20.31 6.94
N ILE A 596 -2.54 -20.40 6.50
CA ILE A 596 -3.66 -19.67 7.10
C ILE A 596 -3.80 -20.03 8.58
N ARG A 597 -3.70 -21.32 8.95
CA ARG A 597 -3.73 -21.72 10.37
C ARG A 597 -2.61 -21.08 11.19
N VAL A 598 -1.40 -20.96 10.65
CA VAL A 598 -0.29 -20.25 11.30
C VAL A 598 -0.63 -18.77 11.49
N VAL A 599 -1.09 -18.09 10.45
CA VAL A 599 -1.45 -16.65 10.52
C VAL A 599 -2.62 -16.40 11.49
N VAL A 600 -3.60 -17.31 11.55
CA VAL A 600 -4.70 -17.26 12.53
C VAL A 600 -4.18 -17.41 13.96
N ASN A 601 -3.22 -18.31 14.20
CA ASN A 601 -2.64 -18.49 15.52
C ASN A 601 -1.81 -17.27 15.94
N GLU A 602 -1.00 -16.71 15.04
CA GLU A 602 -0.29 -15.44 15.27
C GLU A 602 -1.26 -14.31 15.63
N LEU A 603 -2.38 -14.19 14.92
CA LEU A 603 -3.42 -13.21 15.21
C LEU A 603 -4.06 -13.43 16.58
N LYS A 604 -4.35 -14.68 16.96
CA LYS A 604 -4.88 -15.03 18.29
C LYS A 604 -3.89 -14.67 19.40
N GLU A 605 -2.60 -14.93 19.19
CA GLU A 605 -1.54 -14.55 20.12
C GLU A 605 -1.45 -13.02 20.25
N GLU A 606 -1.51 -12.27 19.15
CA GLU A 606 -1.58 -10.81 19.13
C GLU A 606 -2.82 -10.28 19.88
N GLU A 607 -4.00 -10.89 19.69
CA GLU A 607 -5.24 -10.52 20.42
C GLU A 607 -5.13 -10.83 21.93
N GLN A 608 -4.56 -11.97 22.30
CA GLN A 608 -4.34 -12.37 23.70
C GLN A 608 -3.28 -11.51 24.43
N GLN A 609 -2.40 -10.82 23.70
CA GLN A 609 -1.49 -9.86 24.33
C GLN A 609 -2.25 -8.81 25.13
N ARG A 610 -3.48 -8.43 24.72
CA ARG A 610 -4.38 -7.54 25.47
C ARG A 610 -4.58 -7.97 26.92
N GLU A 611 -4.73 -9.26 27.16
CA GLU A 611 -5.03 -9.83 28.48
C GLU A 611 -3.78 -9.92 29.37
N LYS A 612 -2.60 -9.87 28.77
CA LYS A 612 -1.29 -9.96 29.43
C LYS A 612 -0.68 -8.59 29.74
N LEU A 613 -1.33 -7.49 29.36
CA LEU A 613 -0.79 -6.14 29.56
C LEU A 613 -0.92 -5.73 31.03
N ALA A 614 0.21 -5.47 31.68
CA ALA A 614 0.24 -5.04 33.08
C ALA A 614 0.38 -3.52 33.23
N SER A 615 0.76 -2.80 32.16
CA SER A 615 1.02 -1.35 32.20
C SER A 615 0.20 -0.53 31.20
N LEU A 616 -0.12 0.71 31.57
CA LEU A 616 -0.87 1.66 30.72
C LEU A 616 -0.11 2.08 29.45
N ALA A 617 1.23 2.05 29.47
CA ALA A 617 2.06 2.35 28.30
C ALA A 617 1.96 1.25 27.24
N GLU A 618 1.96 -0.01 27.68
CA GLU A 618 1.74 -1.16 26.79
C GLU A 618 0.30 -1.17 26.28
N TYR A 619 -0.69 -0.83 27.11
CA TYR A 619 -2.08 -0.70 26.68
C TYR A 619 -2.26 0.37 25.60
N LYS A 620 -1.64 1.55 25.73
CA LYS A 620 -1.64 2.57 24.67
C LYS A 620 -1.02 2.08 23.37
N LYS A 621 0.14 1.43 23.47
CA LYS A 621 0.84 0.86 22.31
C LYS A 621 -0.04 -0.19 21.63
N PHE A 622 -0.75 -1.00 22.42
CA PHE A 622 -1.72 -1.97 21.92
C PHE A 622 -2.94 -1.31 21.25
N VAL A 623 -3.55 -0.29 21.87
CA VAL A 623 -4.68 0.46 21.27
C VAL A 623 -4.29 1.11 19.95
N SER A 624 -3.07 1.63 19.82
CA SER A 624 -2.58 2.16 18.53
C SER A 624 -2.43 1.08 17.45
N LYS A 625 -2.18 -0.18 17.84
CA LYS A 625 -2.10 -1.33 16.95
C LYS A 625 -3.47 -1.96 16.67
N LEU A 626 -4.47 -1.75 17.51
CA LEU A 626 -5.78 -2.37 17.41
C LEU A 626 -6.44 -2.22 16.01
N PRO A 627 -6.40 -1.05 15.33
CA PRO A 627 -6.91 -0.94 13.97
C PRO A 627 -6.26 -1.93 13.01
N SER A 628 -4.92 -2.09 13.09
CA SER A 628 -4.18 -3.05 12.25
C SER A 628 -4.51 -4.51 12.58
N ILE A 629 -4.81 -4.83 13.85
CA ILE A 629 -5.26 -6.17 14.27
C ILE A 629 -6.66 -6.45 13.71
N VAL A 630 -7.59 -5.48 13.80
CA VAL A 630 -8.94 -5.60 13.24
C VAL A 630 -8.91 -5.76 11.72
N GLU A 631 -8.04 -5.00 11.04
CA GLU A 631 -7.83 -5.11 9.60
C GLU A 631 -7.23 -6.47 9.22
N LYS A 632 -6.19 -6.93 9.92
CA LYS A 632 -5.59 -8.26 9.75
C LYS A 632 -6.63 -9.37 9.99
N ARG A 633 -7.48 -9.26 11.01
CA ARG A 633 -8.58 -10.20 11.27
C ARG A 633 -9.57 -10.27 10.12
N LYS A 634 -10.00 -9.11 9.59
CA LYS A 634 -10.89 -9.05 8.42
C LYS A 634 -10.23 -9.66 7.19
N SER A 635 -8.96 -9.35 6.95
CA SER A 635 -8.16 -9.89 5.85
C SER A 635 -8.03 -11.41 5.93
N VAL A 636 -7.58 -11.96 7.08
CA VAL A 636 -7.47 -13.41 7.29
C VAL A 636 -8.82 -14.09 7.07
N GLY A 637 -9.93 -13.52 7.57
CA GLY A 637 -11.27 -14.05 7.32
C GLY A 637 -11.66 -14.06 5.84
N ASN A 638 -11.29 -13.04 5.08
CA ASN A 638 -11.53 -13.00 3.63
C ASN A 638 -10.70 -14.05 2.89
N PHE A 639 -9.40 -14.17 3.17
CA PHE A 639 -8.54 -15.14 2.48
C PHE A 639 -8.82 -16.59 2.89
N THR A 640 -9.33 -16.83 4.10
CA THR A 640 -9.84 -18.14 4.53
C THR A 640 -11.04 -18.56 3.68
N ARG A 641 -12.01 -17.65 3.48
CA ARG A 641 -13.18 -17.89 2.63
C ARG A 641 -12.80 -18.05 1.16
N LEU A 642 -11.87 -17.22 0.67
CA LEU A 642 -11.34 -17.35 -0.68
C LEU A 642 -10.68 -18.71 -0.91
N ALA A 643 -9.86 -19.17 0.04
CA ALA A 643 -9.22 -20.49 -0.02
C ALA A 643 -10.26 -21.62 -0.01
N GLY A 644 -11.33 -21.52 0.78
CA GLY A 644 -12.43 -22.48 0.78
C GLY A 644 -13.22 -22.50 -0.55
N LEU A 645 -13.49 -21.33 -1.14
CA LEU A 645 -14.10 -21.21 -2.46
C LEU A 645 -13.21 -21.83 -3.54
N LEU A 646 -11.92 -21.52 -3.52
CA LEU A 646 -10.94 -22.07 -4.46
C LEU A 646 -10.85 -23.59 -4.35
N GLN A 647 -10.81 -24.13 -3.12
CA GLN A 647 -10.75 -25.56 -2.88
C GLN A 647 -11.95 -26.29 -3.50
N ARG A 648 -13.17 -25.74 -3.40
CA ARG A 648 -14.38 -26.29 -4.03
C ARG A 648 -14.24 -26.40 -5.55
N ARG A 649 -13.59 -25.42 -6.20
CA ARG A 649 -13.33 -25.42 -7.65
C ARG A 649 -12.23 -26.41 -8.03
N LEU A 650 -11.19 -26.56 -7.20
CA LEU A 650 -10.06 -27.45 -7.46
C LEU A 650 -10.42 -28.94 -7.36
N ILE A 651 -11.43 -29.30 -6.57
CA ILE A 651 -11.90 -30.68 -6.42
C ILE A 651 -13.06 -31.02 -7.37
N ASP A 652 -13.48 -30.09 -8.22
CA ASP A 652 -14.47 -30.37 -9.27
C ASP A 652 -14.00 -31.54 -10.15
N GLU A 653 -14.93 -32.42 -10.52
CA GLU A 653 -14.62 -33.65 -11.26
C GLU A 653 -13.93 -33.35 -12.60
N PHE A 654 -14.41 -32.31 -13.31
CA PHE A 654 -13.86 -31.94 -14.61
C PHE A 654 -12.51 -31.24 -14.47
N PHE A 655 -12.35 -30.38 -13.47
CA PHE A 655 -11.03 -29.78 -13.19
C PHE A 655 -10.00 -30.85 -12.82
N THR A 656 -10.36 -31.82 -11.99
CA THR A 656 -9.50 -32.96 -11.64
C THR A 656 -9.18 -33.81 -12.87
N GLY A 657 -10.16 -34.03 -13.75
CA GLY A 657 -9.96 -34.70 -15.04
C GLY A 657 -8.99 -33.96 -15.96
N ILE A 658 -9.09 -32.62 -16.03
CA ILE A 658 -8.15 -31.76 -16.77
C ILE A 658 -6.72 -31.95 -16.25
N LEU A 659 -6.51 -31.88 -14.93
CA LEU A 659 -5.19 -32.05 -14.33
C LEU A 659 -4.60 -33.43 -14.65
N ARG A 660 -5.39 -34.48 -14.55
CA ARG A 660 -4.95 -35.85 -14.89
C ARG A 660 -4.59 -35.95 -16.37
N CYS A 661 -5.45 -35.45 -17.26
CA CYS A 661 -5.20 -35.47 -18.69
C CYS A 661 -3.95 -34.67 -19.07
N GLU A 662 -3.74 -33.48 -18.48
CA GLU A 662 -2.52 -32.68 -18.64
C GLU A 662 -1.29 -33.49 -18.26
N GLN A 663 -1.29 -34.11 -17.07
CA GLN A 663 -0.18 -34.91 -16.58
C GLN A 663 0.12 -36.10 -17.49
N ASP A 664 -0.91 -36.79 -17.98
CA ASP A 664 -0.74 -37.94 -18.87
C ASP A 664 -0.10 -37.52 -20.20
N ILE A 665 -0.52 -36.37 -20.77
CA ILE A 665 0.10 -35.81 -21.98
C ILE A 665 1.57 -35.44 -21.74
N LEU A 666 1.88 -34.75 -20.64
CA LEU A 666 3.25 -34.33 -20.35
C LEU A 666 4.19 -35.51 -20.03
N LYS A 667 3.65 -36.65 -19.58
CA LYS A 667 4.42 -37.88 -19.36
C LYS A 667 4.64 -38.65 -20.66
N ASN A 668 3.59 -38.83 -21.47
CA ASN A 668 3.62 -39.65 -22.67
C ASN A 668 2.57 -39.19 -23.69
N ALA A 669 2.84 -38.07 -24.38
CA ALA A 669 1.94 -37.58 -25.41
C ALA A 669 1.89 -38.54 -26.61
N GLN A 670 0.67 -38.91 -27.01
CA GLN A 670 0.40 -39.75 -28.18
C GLN A 670 -0.20 -38.87 -29.30
N PRO A 671 0.60 -38.42 -30.30
CA PRO A 671 0.11 -37.53 -31.37
C PRO A 671 -0.84 -38.19 -32.37
N ASP A 672 -0.87 -39.52 -32.38
CA ASP A 672 -1.61 -40.38 -33.29
C ASP A 672 -3.00 -40.77 -32.75
N LYS A 673 -3.32 -40.40 -31.51
CA LYS A 673 -4.57 -40.81 -30.85
C LYS A 673 -5.40 -39.64 -30.34
N VAL A 674 -6.71 -39.78 -30.54
CA VAL A 674 -7.71 -38.94 -29.87
C VAL A 674 -7.80 -39.38 -28.41
N ILE A 675 -7.61 -38.44 -27.49
CA ILE A 675 -7.71 -38.67 -26.05
C ILE A 675 -9.18 -38.75 -25.63
N PRO A 676 -9.66 -39.88 -25.06
CA PRO A 676 -11.07 -40.09 -24.73
C PRO A 676 -11.65 -39.04 -23.78
N PHE A 677 -10.85 -38.56 -22.81
CA PHE A 677 -11.29 -37.50 -21.90
C PHE A 677 -11.63 -36.19 -22.65
N ILE A 678 -10.79 -35.81 -23.62
CA ILE A 678 -11.01 -34.60 -24.44
C ILE A 678 -12.25 -34.78 -25.33
N GLU A 679 -12.39 -35.95 -25.96
CA GLU A 679 -13.56 -36.30 -26.78
C GLU A 679 -14.86 -36.21 -25.99
N ASN A 680 -14.93 -36.88 -24.83
CA ASN A 680 -16.11 -36.86 -23.96
C ASN A 680 -16.42 -35.43 -23.48
N ALA A 681 -15.42 -34.65 -23.08
CA ALA A 681 -15.60 -33.26 -22.68
C ALA A 681 -16.18 -32.38 -23.81
N ILE A 682 -15.83 -32.65 -25.08
CA ILE A 682 -16.42 -31.96 -26.23
C ILE A 682 -17.88 -32.38 -26.42
N ILE A 683 -18.18 -33.68 -26.32
CA ILE A 683 -19.54 -34.22 -26.48
C ILE A 683 -20.47 -33.68 -25.39
N GLU A 684 -19.99 -33.62 -24.15
CA GLU A 684 -20.70 -33.08 -22.98
C GLU A 684 -20.81 -31.54 -22.98
N ARG A 685 -20.24 -30.85 -23.99
CA ARG A 685 -20.24 -29.38 -24.10
C ARG A 685 -19.64 -28.68 -22.87
N ARG A 686 -18.52 -29.19 -22.34
CA ARG A 686 -17.76 -28.54 -21.23
C ARG A 686 -17.09 -27.24 -21.70
N ASP A 687 -16.27 -26.62 -20.85
CA ASP A 687 -15.60 -25.37 -21.22
C ASP A 687 -14.62 -25.58 -22.40
N LYS A 688 -14.93 -24.93 -23.53
CA LYS A 688 -14.16 -25.04 -24.77
C LYS A 688 -12.73 -24.52 -24.66
N VAL A 689 -12.46 -23.55 -23.78
CA VAL A 689 -11.11 -22.98 -23.61
C VAL A 689 -10.23 -24.00 -22.91
N SER A 690 -10.72 -24.62 -21.85
CA SER A 690 -10.04 -25.71 -21.14
C SER A 690 -9.75 -26.90 -22.06
N ILE A 691 -10.69 -27.28 -22.92
CA ILE A 691 -10.51 -28.33 -23.92
C ILE A 691 -9.42 -27.96 -24.94
N LEU A 692 -9.47 -26.74 -25.48
CA LEU A 692 -8.46 -26.26 -26.43
C LEU A 692 -7.06 -26.20 -25.82
N ARG A 693 -6.93 -25.89 -24.52
CA ARG A 693 -5.64 -25.96 -23.80
C ARG A 693 -5.06 -27.37 -23.83
N LEU A 694 -5.88 -28.40 -23.56
CA LEU A 694 -5.41 -29.79 -23.59
C LEU A 694 -4.97 -30.21 -25.00
N ILE A 695 -5.73 -29.85 -26.04
CA ILE A 695 -5.36 -30.10 -27.44
C ILE A 695 -4.07 -29.36 -27.80
N ALA A 696 -3.92 -28.11 -27.35
CA ALA A 696 -2.71 -27.31 -27.54
C ALA A 696 -1.49 -27.94 -26.87
N ILE A 697 -1.63 -28.44 -25.62
CA ILE A 697 -0.55 -29.14 -24.90
C ILE A 697 -0.15 -30.41 -25.67
N GLN A 698 -1.12 -31.22 -26.11
CA GLN A 698 -0.85 -32.43 -26.90
C GLN A 698 -0.11 -32.09 -28.20
N SER A 699 -0.59 -31.09 -28.94
CA SER A 699 0.03 -30.63 -30.18
C SER A 699 1.47 -30.14 -29.96
N MET A 700 1.68 -29.21 -29.03
CA MET A 700 3.01 -28.62 -28.78
C MET A 700 4.01 -29.64 -28.24
N TYR A 701 3.58 -30.53 -27.35
CA TYR A 701 4.45 -31.57 -26.78
C TYR A 701 4.89 -32.59 -27.83
N SER A 702 4.00 -32.93 -28.77
CA SER A 702 4.28 -33.90 -29.84
C SER A 702 4.73 -33.29 -31.18
N LYS A 703 5.06 -31.99 -31.23
CA LYS A 703 5.46 -31.26 -32.46
C LYS A 703 4.36 -31.20 -33.55
N GLY A 704 3.11 -31.40 -33.17
CA GLY A 704 1.93 -31.44 -34.04
C GLY A 704 1.11 -32.70 -33.81
N LEU A 705 -0.12 -32.70 -34.32
CA LEU A 705 -1.01 -33.86 -34.30
C LEU A 705 -1.01 -34.54 -35.67
N LYS A 706 -1.35 -35.83 -35.70
CA LYS A 706 -1.63 -36.48 -36.99
C LYS A 706 -2.92 -35.93 -37.61
N PRO A 707 -3.02 -35.82 -38.95
CA PRO A 707 -4.17 -35.18 -39.61
C PRO A 707 -5.52 -35.78 -39.21
N PHE A 708 -5.57 -37.10 -39.02
CA PHE A 708 -6.77 -37.79 -38.54
C PHE A 708 -7.22 -37.30 -37.16
N VAL A 709 -6.29 -37.11 -36.23
CA VAL A 709 -6.57 -36.66 -34.86
C VAL A 709 -7.04 -35.21 -34.87
N LEU A 710 -6.34 -34.33 -35.59
CA LEU A 710 -6.74 -32.92 -35.69
C LEU A 710 -8.11 -32.76 -36.36
N HIS A 711 -8.37 -33.51 -37.43
CA HIS A 711 -9.67 -33.52 -38.09
C HIS A 711 -10.79 -34.02 -37.16
N SER A 712 -10.52 -35.05 -36.36
CA SER A 712 -11.47 -35.60 -35.39
C SER A 712 -11.83 -34.56 -34.33
N TYR A 713 -10.83 -33.90 -33.73
CA TYR A 713 -11.10 -32.82 -32.78
C TYR A 713 -11.84 -31.65 -33.43
N ALA A 714 -11.44 -31.23 -34.63
CA ALA A 714 -12.08 -30.13 -35.35
C ALA A 714 -13.57 -30.42 -35.62
N LYS A 715 -13.86 -31.64 -36.08
CA LYS A 715 -15.23 -32.11 -36.34
C LYS A 715 -16.08 -32.06 -35.07
N LEU A 716 -15.59 -32.66 -33.98
CA LEU A 716 -16.29 -32.67 -32.69
C LEU A 716 -16.54 -31.26 -32.15
N LEU A 717 -15.52 -30.39 -32.19
CA LEU A 717 -15.62 -29.01 -31.71
C LEU A 717 -16.67 -28.20 -32.50
N VAL A 718 -16.69 -28.33 -33.83
CA VAL A 718 -17.67 -27.64 -34.68
C VAL A 718 -19.08 -28.19 -34.45
N GLN A 719 -19.24 -29.50 -34.28
CA GLN A 719 -20.54 -30.12 -34.01
C GLN A 719 -21.10 -29.74 -32.63
N SER A 720 -20.25 -29.66 -31.60
CA SER A 720 -20.68 -29.34 -30.23
C SER A 720 -20.84 -27.85 -29.96
N TYR A 721 -19.93 -26.99 -30.45
CA TYR A 721 -19.88 -25.56 -30.12
C TYR A 721 -20.17 -24.63 -31.32
N GLY A 722 -20.34 -25.17 -32.52
CA GLY A 722 -20.70 -24.43 -33.71
C GLY A 722 -19.52 -23.98 -34.60
N PHE A 723 -19.87 -23.40 -35.75
CA PHE A 723 -18.92 -23.07 -36.82
C PHE A 723 -17.85 -22.04 -36.43
N SER A 724 -18.11 -21.20 -35.41
CA SER A 724 -17.12 -20.25 -34.89
C SER A 724 -15.82 -20.91 -34.43
N MET A 725 -15.86 -22.19 -34.04
CA MET A 725 -14.67 -22.94 -33.64
C MET A 725 -13.67 -23.15 -34.78
N LEU A 726 -14.14 -23.17 -36.03
CA LEU A 726 -13.25 -23.28 -37.18
C LEU A 726 -12.31 -22.07 -37.28
N LYS A 727 -12.83 -20.87 -37.01
CA LYS A 727 -12.04 -19.64 -36.96
C LYS A 727 -10.96 -19.70 -35.87
N TRP A 728 -11.32 -20.21 -34.69
CA TRP A 728 -10.38 -20.40 -33.58
C TRP A 728 -9.27 -21.38 -33.98
N LEU A 729 -9.64 -22.55 -34.49
CA LEU A 729 -8.68 -23.58 -34.92
C LEU A 729 -7.73 -23.07 -36.00
N LEU A 730 -8.24 -22.33 -36.99
CA LEU A 730 -7.41 -21.76 -38.05
C LEU A 730 -6.38 -20.77 -37.48
N LYS A 731 -6.80 -19.87 -36.58
CA LYS A 731 -5.86 -18.94 -35.94
C LYS A 731 -4.84 -19.65 -35.06
N LEU A 732 -5.25 -20.70 -34.34
CA LEU A 732 -4.34 -21.51 -33.52
C LEU A 732 -3.36 -22.34 -34.36
N GLN A 733 -3.75 -22.71 -35.59
CA GLN A 733 -2.88 -23.32 -36.61
C GLN A 733 -1.88 -22.31 -37.18
N ILE A 734 -2.33 -21.10 -37.56
CA ILE A 734 -1.43 -20.00 -37.98
C ILE A 734 -0.45 -19.66 -36.87
N ALA A 735 -0.93 -19.67 -35.63
CA ALA A 735 -0.12 -19.51 -34.45
C ALA A 735 0.72 -20.74 -34.08
N GLY A 736 0.66 -21.87 -34.80
CA GLY A 736 1.49 -23.04 -34.52
C GLY A 736 1.26 -23.73 -33.17
N ILE A 737 0.22 -23.36 -32.42
CA ILE A 737 -0.11 -23.95 -31.12
C ILE A 737 -0.85 -25.28 -31.30
N ILE A 738 -1.86 -25.28 -32.16
CA ILE A 738 -2.57 -26.50 -32.59
C ILE A 738 -2.31 -26.66 -34.08
N ARG A 739 -1.50 -27.64 -34.48
CA ARG A 739 -1.15 -27.82 -35.90
C ARG A 739 -1.01 -29.30 -36.27
N ASP A 740 -1.08 -29.56 -37.57
CA ASP A 740 -0.60 -30.83 -38.13
C ASP A 740 0.92 -30.97 -37.90
N ASP A 741 1.40 -32.21 -37.95
CA ASP A 741 2.84 -32.49 -38.04
C ASP A 741 3.47 -31.64 -39.15
N ILE A 742 4.61 -30.98 -38.86
CA ILE A 742 5.20 -29.95 -39.74
C ILE A 742 5.49 -30.50 -41.14
N SER A 743 5.82 -31.79 -41.26
CA SER A 743 6.05 -32.45 -42.56
C SER A 743 4.79 -32.53 -43.43
N GLU A 744 3.62 -32.42 -42.84
CA GLU A 744 2.31 -32.60 -43.48
C GLU A 744 1.48 -31.30 -43.53
N SER A 745 1.89 -30.24 -42.82
CA SER A 745 1.16 -28.97 -42.73
C SER A 745 1.19 -28.18 -44.04
N LYS A 746 0.02 -27.75 -44.49
CA LYS A 746 -0.16 -26.81 -45.62
C LYS A 746 -0.21 -25.34 -45.19
N ILE A 747 -0.30 -25.08 -43.89
CA ILE A 747 -0.41 -23.71 -43.34
C ILE A 747 0.98 -23.25 -42.94
N GLU A 748 1.37 -22.09 -43.46
CA GLU A 748 2.60 -21.43 -43.08
C GLU A 748 2.49 -20.89 -41.65
N VAL A 749 3.44 -21.30 -40.80
CA VAL A 749 3.53 -20.87 -39.41
C VAL A 749 4.72 -19.93 -39.29
N ARG A 750 4.44 -18.64 -39.06
CA ARG A 750 5.47 -17.60 -38.97
C ARG A 750 6.46 -17.83 -37.83
N TYR A 751 5.94 -18.24 -36.68
CA TYR A 751 6.73 -18.53 -35.48
C TYR A 751 6.49 -19.99 -35.07
N PRO A 752 7.29 -20.95 -35.54
CA PRO A 752 7.10 -22.35 -35.20
C PRO A 752 7.32 -22.57 -33.70
N THR A 753 6.42 -23.34 -33.08
CA THR A 753 6.55 -23.73 -31.67
C THR A 753 7.71 -24.73 -31.49
N PRO A 754 8.44 -24.63 -30.37
CA PRO A 754 9.58 -25.52 -30.09
C PRO A 754 9.12 -26.94 -29.77
N ASN A 755 10.03 -27.92 -29.91
CA ASN A 755 9.75 -29.32 -29.57
C ASN A 755 9.86 -29.52 -28.06
N PHE A 756 8.74 -29.32 -27.35
CA PHE A 756 8.73 -29.37 -25.88
C PHE A 756 9.06 -30.75 -25.32
N GLY A 757 8.60 -31.85 -25.93
CA GLY A 757 8.95 -33.19 -25.44
C GLY A 757 10.46 -33.45 -25.45
N GLN A 758 11.15 -33.00 -26.50
CA GLN A 758 12.61 -33.12 -26.58
C GLN A 758 13.34 -32.19 -25.62
N ILE A 759 12.88 -30.95 -25.48
CA ILE A 759 13.46 -29.96 -24.55
C ILE A 759 13.29 -30.44 -23.11
N ALA A 760 12.10 -30.91 -22.75
CA ALA A 760 11.79 -31.43 -21.43
C ALA A 760 12.71 -32.60 -21.07
N GLY A 761 12.90 -33.56 -21.98
CA GLY A 761 13.81 -34.69 -21.76
C GLY A 761 15.29 -34.28 -21.59
N ARG A 762 15.72 -33.16 -22.19
CA ARG A 762 17.07 -32.61 -22.02
C ARG A 762 17.23 -31.88 -20.68
N ILE A 763 16.26 -31.04 -20.33
CA ILE A 763 16.37 -30.10 -19.19
C ILE A 763 16.03 -30.78 -17.86
N TYR A 764 15.03 -31.66 -17.85
CA TYR A 764 14.53 -32.32 -16.64
C TYR A 764 14.98 -33.79 -16.53
N GLY A 765 15.84 -34.26 -17.43
CA GLY A 765 16.15 -35.69 -17.57
C GLY A 765 14.96 -36.48 -18.10
N LYS A 766 15.14 -37.79 -18.35
CA LYS A 766 14.10 -38.67 -18.94
C LYS A 766 12.79 -38.80 -18.11
N ASN A 767 12.71 -38.16 -16.93
CA ASN A 767 11.58 -38.31 -16.02
C ASN A 767 10.98 -36.95 -15.64
N TYR A 768 9.93 -36.55 -16.37
CA TYR A 768 8.96 -35.52 -15.94
C TYR A 768 8.26 -35.87 -14.59
N ALA A 769 8.54 -37.05 -14.01
CA ALA A 769 8.06 -37.48 -12.70
C ALA A 769 8.68 -36.70 -11.52
N GLU A 770 9.94 -36.22 -11.62
CA GLU A 770 10.55 -35.38 -10.58
C GLU A 770 9.87 -34.00 -10.48
N VAL A 771 9.36 -33.48 -11.60
CA VAL A 771 8.55 -32.26 -11.67
C VAL A 771 7.22 -32.39 -10.90
N ASP A 772 6.64 -33.60 -10.84
CA ASP A 772 5.39 -33.88 -10.12
C ASP A 772 5.59 -33.95 -8.59
N GLU A 773 6.73 -34.47 -8.14
CA GLU A 773 7.12 -34.47 -6.73
C GLU A 773 7.48 -33.05 -6.25
N LEU A 774 8.14 -32.26 -7.10
CA LEU A 774 8.39 -30.83 -6.88
C LEU A 774 7.08 -30.01 -6.81
N ARG A 775 6.12 -30.28 -7.72
CA ARG A 775 4.75 -29.71 -7.67
C ARG A 775 4.05 -30.03 -6.35
N ARG A 776 4.10 -31.30 -5.89
CA ARG A 776 3.43 -31.74 -4.64
C ARG A 776 4.11 -31.23 -3.36
N THR A 777 5.42 -31.05 -3.36
CA THR A 777 6.18 -30.54 -2.19
C THR A 777 6.18 -29.02 -2.08
N GLY A 778 5.53 -28.32 -3.02
CA GLY A 778 5.45 -26.86 -3.06
C GLY A 778 6.73 -26.17 -3.51
N GLN A 779 7.68 -26.91 -4.08
CA GLN A 779 8.75 -26.35 -4.87
C GLN A 779 8.26 -26.21 -6.31
N ILE A 780 7.65 -25.07 -6.62
CA ILE A 780 6.95 -24.74 -7.87
C ILE A 780 7.89 -24.71 -9.11
N ARG A 781 9.07 -25.33 -9.08
CA ARG A 781 10.16 -25.15 -10.05
C ARG A 781 10.04 -25.94 -11.37
N GLY A 782 8.91 -26.58 -11.65
CA GLY A 782 8.90 -27.74 -12.53
C GLY A 782 8.38 -27.61 -13.96
N VAL A 783 7.65 -26.56 -14.36
CA VAL A 783 7.00 -26.54 -15.69
C VAL A 783 7.41 -25.40 -16.60
N SER A 784 7.77 -24.24 -16.05
CA SER A 784 8.14 -23.11 -16.91
C SER A 784 9.55 -23.22 -17.44
N LEU A 785 9.66 -23.40 -18.75
CA LEU A 785 10.93 -23.39 -19.46
C LEU A 785 11.58 -22.00 -19.37
N ILE A 786 10.81 -20.91 -19.43
CA ILE A 786 11.35 -19.55 -19.28
C ILE A 786 11.99 -19.37 -17.91
N VAL A 787 11.28 -19.73 -16.84
CA VAL A 787 11.83 -19.63 -15.47
C VAL A 787 13.09 -20.48 -15.35
N ARG A 788 13.10 -21.69 -15.94
CA ARG A 788 14.27 -22.55 -15.87
C ARG A 788 15.47 -21.99 -16.63
N LEU A 789 15.25 -21.40 -17.81
CA LEU A 789 16.29 -20.73 -18.58
C LEU A 789 16.89 -19.54 -17.82
N ILE A 790 16.07 -18.79 -17.09
CA ILE A 790 16.52 -17.67 -16.24
C ILE A 790 17.29 -18.19 -15.02
N GLU A 791 16.82 -19.24 -14.36
CA GLU A 791 17.50 -19.86 -13.20
C GLU A 791 18.89 -20.42 -13.58
N GLU A 792 19.00 -21.09 -14.73
CA GLU A 792 20.25 -21.68 -15.21
C GLU A 792 21.19 -20.68 -15.90
N GLY A 793 20.67 -19.52 -16.32
CA GLY A 793 21.44 -18.48 -17.00
C GLY A 793 22.74 -18.12 -16.27
N PRO A 794 22.68 -17.65 -15.01
CA PRO A 794 23.89 -17.33 -14.25
C PRO A 794 24.85 -18.52 -14.06
N ARG A 795 24.32 -19.75 -13.89
CA ARG A 795 25.13 -20.97 -13.69
C ARG A 795 25.91 -21.36 -14.94
N THR A 796 25.31 -21.13 -16.11
CA THR A 796 25.88 -21.44 -17.43
C THR A 796 26.58 -20.25 -18.07
N ASN A 797 26.73 -19.14 -17.34
CA ASN A 797 27.19 -17.85 -17.87
C ASN A 797 26.43 -17.43 -19.14
N TRP A 798 25.13 -17.73 -19.16
CA TRP A 798 24.19 -17.37 -20.21
C TRP A 798 24.59 -17.90 -21.60
N ALA A 799 25.26 -19.05 -21.66
CA ALA A 799 25.72 -19.68 -22.91
C ALA A 799 24.59 -19.90 -23.93
N GLU A 800 23.37 -20.09 -23.46
CA GLU A 800 22.18 -20.27 -24.28
C GLU A 800 21.57 -18.97 -24.84
N PHE A 801 22.05 -17.80 -24.41
CA PHE A 801 21.51 -16.48 -24.73
C PHE A 801 22.48 -15.70 -25.61
N THR A 802 21.95 -14.88 -26.51
CA THR A 802 22.75 -13.91 -27.25
C THR A 802 23.07 -12.73 -26.34
N THR A 803 24.35 -12.41 -26.16
CA THR A 803 24.80 -11.28 -25.33
C THR A 803 25.20 -10.09 -26.20
N VAL A 804 24.70 -8.91 -25.86
CA VAL A 804 24.98 -7.63 -26.50
C VAL A 804 25.50 -6.66 -25.44
N GLY A 805 26.80 -6.35 -25.51
CA GLY A 805 27.46 -5.43 -24.59
C GLY A 805 27.60 -4.00 -25.14
N PRO A 806 28.06 -3.05 -24.31
CA PRO A 806 28.40 -1.69 -24.74
C PRO A 806 29.59 -1.69 -25.72
N LYS A 807 29.52 -0.86 -26.78
CA LYS A 807 30.47 -0.84 -27.92
C LYS A 807 31.96 -0.61 -27.56
N ASN A 808 32.26 -0.07 -26.36
CA ASN A 808 33.62 0.21 -25.90
C ASN A 808 34.13 -0.76 -24.81
N ALA A 809 33.40 -1.84 -24.52
CA ALA A 809 33.98 -2.92 -23.73
C ALA A 809 34.93 -3.71 -24.63
N LYS A 810 36.22 -3.34 -24.64
CA LYS A 810 37.27 -4.20 -25.19
C LYS A 810 37.04 -5.61 -24.65
N MET A 811 36.82 -6.57 -25.55
CA MET A 811 36.83 -7.99 -25.24
C MET A 811 38.11 -8.31 -24.48
N SER A 812 38.04 -8.42 -23.16
CA SER A 812 38.99 -9.21 -22.41
C SER A 812 38.64 -10.67 -22.66
N THR A 813 39.06 -11.18 -23.82
CA THR A 813 39.33 -12.61 -23.98
C THR A 813 40.52 -12.94 -23.11
N SER A 814 40.32 -13.10 -21.80
CA SER A 814 41.23 -13.85 -20.95
C SER A 814 40.64 -15.25 -20.80
N HIS A 815 41.03 -16.13 -21.70
CA HIS A 815 41.29 -17.50 -21.31
C HIS A 815 42.35 -17.46 -20.21
N SER A 816 41.92 -17.46 -18.95
CA SER A 816 42.79 -17.71 -17.82
C SER A 816 42.14 -18.77 -16.96
N SER A 817 42.47 -20.02 -17.26
CA SER A 817 42.62 -21.07 -16.27
C SER A 817 43.53 -20.56 -15.16
N ALA A 818 42.94 -20.01 -14.10
CA ALA A 818 43.66 -19.61 -12.89
C ALA A 818 42.78 -19.94 -11.68
N ASN A 819 43.17 -21.05 -11.05
CA ASN A 819 42.95 -21.46 -9.66
C ASN A 819 41.82 -20.78 -8.88
N ILE A 820 40.83 -21.63 -8.58
CA ILE A 820 39.85 -21.48 -7.51
C ILE A 820 40.60 -21.37 -6.18
N THR A 821 40.88 -20.16 -5.70
CA THR A 821 40.97 -19.85 -4.26
C THR A 821 40.71 -18.36 -4.04
N ASP A 822 39.69 -18.08 -3.22
CA ASP A 822 39.40 -16.81 -2.53
C ASP A 822 39.05 -15.56 -3.35
N HIS A 823 37.78 -15.46 -3.77
CA HIS A 823 37.04 -14.19 -3.79
C HIS A 823 35.54 -14.45 -3.51
N LYS A 824 35.15 -14.48 -2.23
CA LYS A 824 33.75 -14.67 -1.80
C LYS A 824 33.00 -13.40 -1.36
N ASN A 825 33.59 -12.20 -1.39
CA ASN A 825 32.97 -11.01 -0.77
C ASN A 825 32.66 -9.82 -1.72
N GLY A 826 32.16 -10.05 -2.94
CA GLY A 826 31.80 -8.91 -3.82
C GLY A 826 30.83 -9.12 -4.98
N LYS A 827 30.23 -10.32 -5.14
CA LYS A 827 29.27 -10.62 -6.23
C LYS A 827 27.81 -10.77 -5.75
N SER A 828 27.51 -10.61 -4.46
CA SER A 828 26.18 -10.87 -3.89
C SER A 828 25.13 -9.79 -4.18
N ASP A 829 25.53 -8.61 -4.65
CA ASP A 829 24.66 -7.42 -4.68
C ASP A 829 24.27 -6.97 -6.10
N GLN A 830 24.52 -7.77 -7.14
CA GLN A 830 24.15 -7.42 -8.52
C GLN A 830 22.73 -7.89 -8.86
N LEU A 831 21.88 -6.96 -9.29
CA LEU A 831 20.51 -7.21 -9.72
C LEU A 831 20.44 -7.47 -11.23
N THR A 832 19.62 -8.43 -11.62
CA THR A 832 19.28 -8.72 -13.03
C THR A 832 17.86 -8.29 -13.31
N LEU A 833 17.66 -7.46 -14.34
CA LEU A 833 16.32 -7.10 -14.81
C LEU A 833 15.87 -8.10 -15.88
N VAL A 834 14.83 -8.88 -15.61
CA VAL A 834 14.26 -9.84 -16.55
C VAL A 834 13.00 -9.25 -17.18
N PHE A 835 12.95 -9.19 -18.51
CA PHE A 835 11.77 -8.79 -19.27
C PHE A 835 11.24 -9.95 -20.12
N VAL A 836 10.02 -10.40 -19.82
CA VAL A 836 9.33 -11.43 -20.61
C VAL A 836 8.37 -10.77 -21.61
N VAL A 837 8.71 -10.89 -22.89
CA VAL A 837 7.95 -10.34 -24.03
C VAL A 837 6.87 -11.32 -24.44
N GLY A 838 5.60 -10.93 -24.37
CA GLY A 838 4.47 -11.81 -24.69
C GLY A 838 3.75 -12.36 -23.46
N GLY A 839 4.15 -11.93 -22.27
CA GLY A 839 3.39 -12.10 -21.05
C GLY A 839 3.94 -13.15 -20.09
N LEU A 840 3.56 -13.00 -18.83
CA LEU A 840 4.02 -13.82 -17.73
C LEU A 840 2.82 -14.30 -16.91
N THR A 841 2.82 -15.58 -16.52
CA THR A 841 1.79 -16.13 -15.63
C THR A 841 2.10 -15.81 -14.17
N ARG A 842 1.07 -15.77 -13.31
CA ARG A 842 1.30 -15.54 -11.87
C ARG A 842 2.11 -16.66 -11.22
N SER A 843 1.98 -17.89 -11.70
CA SER A 843 2.84 -18.99 -11.25
C SER A 843 4.30 -18.79 -11.66
N GLU A 844 4.57 -18.33 -12.88
CA GLU A 844 5.94 -17.96 -13.28
C GLU A 844 6.48 -16.81 -12.45
N MET A 845 5.65 -15.81 -12.14
CA MET A 845 6.02 -14.71 -11.26
C MET A 845 6.41 -15.22 -9.87
N SER A 846 5.60 -16.13 -9.33
CA SER A 846 5.85 -16.77 -8.06
C SER A 846 7.18 -17.52 -8.03
N MET A 847 7.51 -18.25 -9.10
CA MET A 847 8.80 -18.93 -9.21
C MET A 847 9.96 -17.93 -9.30
N LEU A 848 9.82 -16.86 -10.08
CA LEU A 848 10.85 -15.82 -10.21
C LEU A 848 11.06 -15.06 -8.90
N ASN A 849 10.01 -14.85 -8.10
CA ASN A 849 10.11 -14.24 -6.77
C ASN A 849 10.99 -15.05 -5.80
N GLN A 850 11.09 -16.38 -6.00
CA GLN A 850 11.94 -17.24 -5.20
C GLN A 850 13.43 -17.17 -5.60
N LEU A 851 13.74 -16.56 -6.75
CA LEU A 851 15.11 -16.31 -7.17
C LEU A 851 15.61 -15.00 -6.53
N SER A 852 16.80 -15.04 -5.95
CA SER A 852 17.45 -13.86 -5.39
C SER A 852 17.93 -12.93 -6.52
N ASN A 853 17.88 -11.62 -6.28
CA ASN A 853 18.47 -10.58 -7.13
C ASN A 853 17.87 -10.43 -8.53
N ILE A 854 16.57 -10.72 -8.69
CA ILE A 854 15.85 -10.53 -9.96
C ILE A 854 14.74 -9.50 -9.79
N LEU A 855 14.72 -8.53 -10.70
CA LEU A 855 13.58 -7.64 -10.94
C LEU A 855 12.87 -8.11 -12.21
N CYS A 856 11.54 -8.12 -12.19
CA CYS A 856 10.74 -8.62 -13.30
C CYS A 856 10.05 -7.48 -14.05
N CYS A 857 9.92 -7.67 -15.36
CA CYS A 857 9.14 -6.87 -16.27
C CYS A 857 8.37 -7.81 -17.19
N THR A 858 7.15 -7.46 -17.57
CA THR A 858 6.36 -8.24 -18.52
C THR A 858 5.57 -7.34 -19.46
N SER A 859 5.25 -7.82 -20.65
CA SER A 859 4.33 -7.09 -21.53
C SER A 859 2.91 -7.06 -20.96
N SER A 860 2.49 -8.12 -20.27
CA SER A 860 1.20 -8.23 -19.57
C SER A 860 1.20 -9.44 -18.64
N PHE A 861 0.28 -9.48 -17.68
CA PHE A 861 -0.10 -10.75 -17.05
C PHE A 861 -0.95 -11.58 -18.01
N ILE A 862 -0.69 -12.89 -18.05
CA ILE A 862 -1.45 -13.85 -18.85
C ILE A 862 -1.76 -15.10 -18.03
N ASN A 863 -2.76 -15.84 -18.47
CA ASN A 863 -3.08 -17.20 -18.04
C ASN A 863 -3.58 -17.99 -19.25
N GLY A 864 -3.84 -19.29 -19.10
CA GLY A 864 -4.22 -20.11 -20.26
C GLY A 864 -5.48 -19.61 -20.96
N GLY A 865 -6.45 -19.09 -20.20
CA GLY A 865 -7.68 -18.54 -20.75
C GLY A 865 -7.46 -17.26 -21.54
N THR A 866 -6.87 -16.23 -20.91
CA THR A 866 -6.58 -14.94 -21.54
C THR A 866 -5.64 -15.06 -22.74
N PHE A 867 -4.63 -15.95 -22.65
CA PHE A 867 -3.69 -16.21 -23.72
C PHE A 867 -4.38 -16.82 -24.95
N LEU A 868 -5.17 -17.89 -24.78
CA LEU A 868 -5.92 -18.48 -25.89
C LEU A 868 -6.98 -17.55 -26.46
N ASN A 869 -7.71 -16.82 -25.60
CA ASN A 869 -8.72 -15.87 -26.04
C ASN A 869 -8.12 -14.72 -26.85
N SER A 870 -6.87 -14.33 -26.57
CA SER A 870 -6.18 -13.33 -27.39
C SER A 870 -5.93 -13.82 -28.82
N LEU A 871 -5.76 -15.13 -29.00
CA LEU A 871 -5.42 -15.78 -30.26
C LEU A 871 -6.63 -16.23 -31.07
N SER A 872 -7.86 -16.04 -30.56
CA SER A 872 -9.07 -16.63 -31.11
C SER A 872 -9.98 -15.72 -31.91
#